data_AF-A0A952VK16-F1
#
_entry.id   AF-A0A952VK16-F1
#
_cell.length_a   1.000
_cell.length_b   1.000
_cell.length_c   1.000
_cell.angle_alpha   90.00
_cell.angle_beta   90.00
_cell.angle_gamma   90.00
#
_symmetry.space_group_name_H-M   'P 1'
#
loop_
_entity.id
_entity.type
_entity.pdbx_description
1 polymer ?
#
loop_
_entity_poly.entity_id
_entity_poly.type
_entity_poly.pdbx_seq_one_letter_code
_entity_poly.pdbx_strand_id
1 'polypeptide(L)'
;MRNSRGFRSVRSLLAAAAAFAAPCAMVTSVSARDPEVLTASASRTIDRASALMEQGKLIQARHYLETMTRTSKGQLSTEESTRVFEMLGQIATRLSTLSPTELSLQRAESALVFGELREAETHARAVVNSARASDSQKASATVVVDYVTQQRAAQAPQLREGLMLAVADFDNGSYREAHARLAAISRIGLDMSEGERVLYDTYAKRLSNVAITTGDVSLGSLPAIEEGVVAWLLQDSGGQPTDPIAESNRNEAMRILAEADAAFNGSQFRLAQTKYNQLLAQYGQYLSATDRAHVERRSTDVALRLNAQPGSDVLGEVQQDVALQRDRARQIYRNQIDAAERSLASGDFPNARLQAGQAGLTASQNSNVLPEDEVRSMVDGSRDLMSRIEQAEDSARIGAAEDTQRRLAADSRAREDEVRAARDRQINESIARVRALQLELKYDEALQVVDQILTIDPLSPAGLLLKEVLEDARIYRVYYTTQREKAYSYSNHSLENEAAMIAPMDIIGYPADWPNISLKRGEPMQFTESAQNRAVLATLQDRRIPVSFANNRLTDVLDFIAQVSNLNMDIDWASLEMIGIDPETPVSLKLTSVTLETVLNRVLEKVSDPDIRAGWAVTDGILTIASDEVLRRNTVLEIYDIRDLLIDIPDYTDAPTFDLNSVLQGSQGGGGGQSPFQQTGQGGQGVDRRDRGEMIEEIIDIITSNIDPENWDVSGGDTGSIREFNGNLIITNTPANHRSIIALLSKLREVRALQINVETRFLLVAQDFFEQIGFDIDVYLNAKNNEFNIARTIDPSLLPSDYFDDQGRLRRRVGSGNFDLDGDGTVGPPGGFGEPGDYVPVFGPGLQGDQWSIIRGAQDSLSLTNTLAAGSSFAGEILGASPALGITGQFLDDIQVDFMIQATQADRRSVSLTAPRLTFTNGQAANIYVATQQAFVSDLTPVTSESAVAFDPEVDVINDGVVLLIDGVVSADRRYVTLNVDAAISQLQDFARERVTAAVAGLLVDSADTGSFIQLPIVSVSRVQTTVTIPDQGTILLGGQRLISEFAVETGVPVLSKIPILSRFFSNRIDAKEEQTLLILLKPTILIQNEQEEENFPGLLDMLGR
;
A
#
# COMPACT_ATOMS: atom_id res chain seq x y z
N MET A 1 38.66 15.95 -24.29
CA MET A 1 39.69 14.94 -23.95
C MET A 1 39.16 14.01 -22.86
N ARG A 2 39.70 12.79 -22.69
CA ARG A 2 39.36 11.91 -21.55
C ARG A 2 39.92 12.49 -20.25
N ASN A 3 39.23 12.28 -19.13
CA ASN A 3 39.81 12.49 -17.79
C ASN A 3 39.53 11.27 -16.88
N SER A 4 40.12 10.14 -17.23
CA SER A 4 40.00 8.87 -16.49
C SER A 4 41.01 8.81 -15.34
N ARG A 5 40.58 9.05 -14.10
CA ARG A 5 41.44 8.93 -12.90
C ARG A 5 41.17 7.65 -12.11
N GLY A 6 42.01 6.64 -12.36
CA GLY A 6 42.51 5.72 -11.33
C GLY A 6 41.54 4.69 -10.73
N PHE A 7 41.19 3.66 -11.49
CA PHE A 7 40.91 2.34 -10.88
C PHE A 7 42.15 1.90 -10.09
N ARG A 8 42.07 1.88 -8.75
CA ARG A 8 43.18 1.44 -7.87
C ARG A 8 43.33 -0.09 -7.88
N SER A 9 43.99 -0.58 -8.93
CA SER A 9 44.66 -1.88 -9.11
C SER A 9 44.09 -3.12 -8.38
N VAL A 10 43.77 -4.15 -9.17
CA VAL A 10 43.39 -5.53 -8.75
C VAL A 10 44.32 -6.17 -7.69
N ARG A 11 45.54 -5.64 -7.47
CA ARG A 11 46.45 -6.05 -6.40
C ARG A 11 45.92 -5.80 -4.96
N SER A 12 44.98 -4.88 -4.75
CA SER A 12 44.39 -4.63 -3.42
C SER A 12 43.52 -5.79 -2.93
N LEU A 13 42.77 -6.43 -3.83
CA LEU A 13 41.96 -7.62 -3.53
C LEU A 13 42.84 -8.82 -3.12
N LEU A 14 43.97 -9.03 -3.80
CA LEU A 14 44.95 -10.06 -3.44
C LEU A 14 45.60 -9.84 -2.06
N ALA A 15 45.76 -8.59 -1.63
CA ALA A 15 46.27 -8.29 -0.29
C ALA A 15 45.23 -8.55 0.81
N ALA A 16 43.95 -8.21 0.55
CA ALA A 16 42.86 -8.42 1.51
C ALA A 16 42.59 -9.92 1.77
N ALA A 17 42.58 -10.75 0.73
CA ALA A 17 42.37 -12.19 0.87
C ALA A 17 43.51 -12.91 1.61
N ALA A 18 44.74 -12.41 1.50
CA ALA A 18 45.90 -12.98 2.18
C ALA A 18 45.99 -12.61 3.67
N ALA A 19 45.40 -11.48 4.10
CA ALA A 19 45.55 -10.94 5.45
C ALA A 19 44.84 -11.75 6.55
N PHE A 20 43.83 -12.57 6.19
CA PHE A 20 43.10 -13.43 7.13
C PHE A 20 43.65 -14.87 7.21
N ALA A 21 44.75 -15.18 6.51
CA ALA A 21 45.38 -16.49 6.51
C ALA A 21 46.27 -16.73 7.76
N ALA A 22 45.66 -16.80 8.93
CA ALA A 22 46.31 -17.26 10.17
C ALA A 22 45.76 -18.65 10.59
N PRO A 23 46.61 -19.67 10.81
CA PRO A 23 46.14 -21.03 11.09
C PRO A 23 45.67 -21.17 12.55
N CYS A 24 44.39 -20.84 12.80
CA CYS A 24 43.78 -21.07 14.11
C CYS A 24 43.47 -22.56 14.29
N ALA A 25 44.28 -23.24 15.10
CA ALA A 25 44.10 -24.66 15.39
C ALA A 25 42.88 -24.86 16.30
N MET A 26 41.77 -25.36 15.73
CA MET A 26 40.59 -25.78 16.50
C MET A 26 40.30 -27.26 16.35
N VAL A 27 40.78 -28.02 17.34
CA VAL A 27 40.15 -29.27 17.80
C VAL A 27 39.75 -29.01 19.27
N THR A 28 38.66 -29.63 19.73
CA THR A 28 38.11 -29.50 21.10
C THR A 28 37.76 -28.08 21.59
N SER A 29 36.67 -27.49 21.07
CA SER A 29 35.56 -27.02 21.93
C SER A 29 34.38 -26.51 21.08
N VAL A 30 33.29 -27.29 20.97
CA VAL A 30 32.03 -26.76 20.44
C VAL A 30 31.28 -26.07 21.57
N SER A 31 31.39 -24.75 21.61
CA SER A 31 30.55 -23.85 22.40
C SER A 31 30.23 -22.65 21.53
N ALA A 32 28.94 -22.33 21.37
CA ALA A 32 28.52 -21.27 20.46
C ALA A 32 28.93 -19.88 20.98
N ARG A 33 30.01 -19.32 20.43
CA ARG A 33 30.47 -17.94 20.65
C ARG A 33 31.10 -17.37 19.38
N ASP A 34 30.49 -16.34 18.82
CA ASP A 34 31.03 -15.61 17.67
C ASP A 34 32.29 -14.81 18.08
N PRO A 35 33.47 -15.11 17.52
CA PRO A 35 34.76 -14.67 18.07
C PRO A 35 35.17 -13.25 17.62
N GLU A 36 34.28 -12.26 17.75
CA GLU A 36 34.67 -10.84 17.81
C GLU A 36 33.56 -9.95 18.42
N VAL A 37 32.32 -10.13 17.97
CA VAL A 37 31.16 -9.26 18.29
C VAL A 37 30.90 -9.14 19.81
N LEU A 38 31.17 -10.20 20.58
CA LEU A 38 30.96 -10.24 22.03
C LEU A 38 31.98 -9.44 22.87
N THR A 39 32.91 -8.70 22.24
CA THR A 39 33.95 -7.91 22.95
C THR A 39 34.10 -6.46 22.48
N ALA A 40 33.32 -6.02 21.49
CA ALA A 40 33.26 -4.63 21.07
C ALA A 40 32.14 -3.88 21.81
N SER A 41 32.40 -2.64 22.25
CA SER A 41 31.33 -1.73 22.69
C SER A 41 30.44 -1.35 21.49
N ALA A 42 29.17 -1.03 21.73
CA ALA A 42 28.23 -0.67 20.67
C ALA A 42 28.75 0.49 19.80
N SER A 43 29.26 1.57 20.40
CA SER A 43 30.05 2.62 19.70
C SER A 43 31.07 2.05 18.69
N ARG A 44 31.95 1.10 19.05
CA ARG A 44 32.94 0.55 18.10
C ARG A 44 32.30 -0.14 16.90
N THR A 45 31.18 -0.82 17.11
CA THR A 45 30.42 -1.49 16.04
C THR A 45 29.71 -0.47 15.14
N ILE A 46 29.19 0.62 15.72
CA ILE A 46 28.61 1.76 14.99
C ILE A 46 29.70 2.47 14.16
N ASP A 47 30.85 2.79 14.76
CA ASP A 47 31.96 3.46 14.09
C ASP A 47 32.57 2.56 12.99
N ARG A 48 32.59 1.24 13.19
CA ARG A 48 32.97 0.25 12.16
C ARG A 48 31.97 0.20 11.00
N ALA A 49 30.66 0.26 11.29
CA ALA A 49 29.63 0.34 10.25
C ALA A 49 29.73 1.68 9.47
N SER A 50 30.05 2.78 10.15
CA SER A 50 30.30 4.10 9.53
C SER A 50 31.46 4.03 8.53
N ALA A 51 32.61 3.47 8.94
CA ALA A 51 33.76 3.28 8.06
C ALA A 51 33.46 2.35 6.86
N LEU A 52 32.52 1.39 7.00
CA LEU A 52 32.05 0.56 5.89
C LEU A 52 31.09 1.30 4.95
N MET A 53 30.28 2.23 5.45
CA MET A 53 29.44 3.13 4.63
C MET A 53 30.29 4.10 3.80
N GLU A 54 31.38 4.63 4.36
CA GLU A 54 32.37 5.46 3.64
C GLU A 54 33.08 4.66 2.53
N GLN A 55 33.40 3.40 2.80
CA GLN A 55 33.97 2.47 1.80
C GLN A 55 32.94 1.96 0.77
N GLY A 56 31.68 2.40 0.84
CA GLY A 56 30.61 1.97 -0.06
C GLY A 56 30.12 0.53 0.15
N LYS A 57 30.55 -0.15 1.22
CA LYS A 57 30.23 -1.55 1.54
C LYS A 57 28.92 -1.65 2.33
N LEU A 58 27.84 -1.19 1.70
CA LEU A 58 26.54 -0.95 2.31
C LEU A 58 25.91 -2.22 2.90
N ILE A 59 26.01 -3.36 2.20
CA ILE A 59 25.48 -4.64 2.71
C ILE A 59 26.21 -5.09 3.98
N GLN A 60 27.54 -4.94 4.03
CA GLN A 60 28.33 -5.30 5.22
C GLN A 60 28.01 -4.36 6.40
N ALA A 61 27.96 -3.04 6.16
CA ALA A 61 27.57 -2.06 7.18
C ALA A 61 26.18 -2.36 7.77
N ARG A 62 25.21 -2.69 6.91
CA ARG A 62 23.86 -3.11 7.31
C ARG A 62 23.88 -4.37 8.18
N HIS A 63 24.65 -5.39 7.79
CA HIS A 63 24.74 -6.65 8.54
C HIS A 63 25.32 -6.42 9.95
N TYR A 64 26.36 -5.59 10.10
CA TYR A 64 26.89 -5.24 11.43
C TYR A 64 25.84 -4.54 12.32
N LEU A 65 25.08 -3.58 11.79
CA LEU A 65 24.03 -2.88 12.56
C LEU A 65 22.83 -3.80 12.90
N GLU A 66 22.42 -4.67 11.98
CA GLU A 66 21.35 -5.65 12.23
C GLU A 66 21.77 -6.77 13.21
N THR A 67 23.00 -7.28 13.13
CA THR A 67 23.51 -8.26 14.11
C THR A 67 23.68 -7.65 15.49
N MET A 68 24.15 -6.40 15.57
CA MET A 68 24.25 -5.68 16.84
C MET A 68 22.87 -5.54 17.48
N THR A 69 21.89 -4.94 16.79
CA THR A 69 20.53 -4.72 17.33
C THR A 69 19.79 -6.01 17.71
N ARG A 70 20.05 -7.13 17.03
CA ARG A 70 19.53 -8.46 17.43
C ARG A 70 20.17 -8.98 18.73
N THR A 71 21.46 -8.71 18.94
CA THR A 71 22.27 -9.22 20.07
C THR A 71 22.17 -8.32 21.30
N SER A 72 22.11 -7.00 21.14
CA SER A 72 22.17 -5.99 22.20
C SER A 72 20.79 -5.59 22.78
N LYS A 73 19.82 -6.52 22.81
CA LYS A 73 18.45 -6.25 23.28
C LYS A 73 18.44 -5.66 24.69
N GLY A 74 18.14 -4.36 24.78
CA GLY A 74 18.06 -3.62 26.05
C GLY A 74 19.39 -3.06 26.58
N GLN A 75 20.47 -3.02 25.78
CA GLN A 75 21.78 -2.52 26.21
C GLN A 75 22.34 -1.33 25.40
N LEU A 76 21.66 -0.88 24.35
CA LEU A 76 22.03 0.34 23.61
C LEU A 76 21.56 1.57 24.39
N SER A 77 22.33 2.66 24.36
CA SER A 77 21.83 3.97 24.80
C SER A 77 20.76 4.51 23.83
N THR A 78 19.97 5.50 24.25
CA THR A 78 19.01 6.18 23.35
C THR A 78 19.73 6.83 22.17
N GLU A 79 20.89 7.43 22.41
CA GLU A 79 21.72 8.11 21.40
C GLU A 79 22.33 7.10 20.40
N GLU A 80 22.86 5.98 20.90
CA GLU A 80 23.34 4.87 20.05
C GLU A 80 22.19 4.28 19.22
N SER A 81 21.00 4.14 19.80
CA SER A 81 19.81 3.63 19.11
C SER A 81 19.36 4.54 17.97
N THR A 82 19.33 5.87 18.19
CA THR A 82 19.03 6.86 17.15
C THR A 82 20.08 6.83 16.03
N ARG A 83 21.37 6.88 16.37
CA ARG A 83 22.47 6.84 15.38
C ARG A 83 22.45 5.56 14.53
N VAL A 84 22.10 4.41 15.12
CA VAL A 84 21.90 3.15 14.39
C VAL A 84 20.71 3.23 13.43
N PHE A 85 19.58 3.81 13.86
CA PHE A 85 18.38 3.94 13.03
C PHE A 85 18.61 4.87 11.83
N GLU A 86 19.25 6.02 12.05
CA GLU A 86 19.66 6.94 10.98
C GLU A 86 20.60 6.27 9.97
N MET A 87 21.62 5.56 10.45
CA MET A 87 22.57 4.86 9.58
C MET A 87 21.89 3.74 8.76
N LEU A 88 20.96 2.98 9.35
CA LEU A 88 20.16 1.98 8.63
C LEU A 88 19.27 2.64 7.55
N GLY A 89 18.67 3.80 7.84
CA GLY A 89 17.93 4.60 6.86
C GLY A 89 18.81 5.08 5.70
N GLN A 90 19.96 5.68 6.00
CA GLN A 90 20.94 6.11 5.00
C GLN A 90 21.44 4.94 4.14
N ILE A 91 21.68 3.77 4.74
CA ILE A 91 22.06 2.56 4.00
C ILE A 91 20.91 2.10 3.09
N ALA A 92 19.65 2.10 3.53
CA ALA A 92 18.52 1.71 2.70
C ALA A 92 18.39 2.61 1.44
N THR A 93 18.49 3.93 1.61
CA THR A 93 18.45 4.90 0.50
C THR A 93 19.65 4.81 -0.45
N ARG A 94 20.84 4.43 0.06
CA ARG A 94 22.01 4.17 -0.79
C ARG A 94 21.97 2.79 -1.46
N LEU A 95 21.26 1.81 -0.91
CA LEU A 95 21.08 0.48 -1.52
C LEU A 95 20.08 0.48 -2.67
N SER A 96 19.05 1.34 -2.65
CA SER A 96 18.06 1.44 -3.74
C SER A 96 18.61 2.04 -5.03
N THR A 97 19.72 2.78 -4.95
CA THR A 97 20.40 3.39 -6.12
C THR A 97 21.51 2.52 -6.72
N LEU A 98 21.84 1.37 -6.12
CA LEU A 98 22.82 0.43 -6.68
C LEU A 98 22.26 -0.40 -7.85
N SER A 99 23.09 -0.66 -8.85
CA SER A 99 22.76 -1.60 -9.91
C SER A 99 22.59 -3.04 -9.37
N PRO A 100 21.71 -3.89 -9.94
CA PRO A 100 21.49 -5.25 -9.45
C PRO A 100 22.75 -6.14 -9.43
N THR A 101 23.72 -5.91 -10.32
CA THR A 101 24.99 -6.66 -10.34
C THR A 101 25.93 -6.20 -9.23
N GLU A 102 25.98 -4.90 -8.93
CA GLU A 102 26.73 -4.36 -7.80
C GLU A 102 26.12 -4.82 -6.46
N LEU A 103 24.79 -4.78 -6.35
CA LEU A 103 24.07 -5.29 -5.18
C LEU A 103 24.35 -6.78 -4.93
N SER A 104 24.37 -7.61 -5.98
CA SER A 104 24.73 -9.03 -5.86
C SER A 104 26.21 -9.22 -5.52
N LEU A 105 27.12 -8.41 -6.05
CA LEU A 105 28.55 -8.45 -5.69
C LEU A 105 28.77 -8.11 -4.21
N GLN A 106 28.12 -7.06 -3.69
CA GLN A 106 28.23 -6.70 -2.27
C GLN A 106 27.61 -7.74 -1.33
N ARG A 107 26.54 -8.44 -1.75
CA ARG A 107 26.02 -9.62 -1.02
C ARG A 107 27.03 -10.76 -1.01
N ALA A 108 27.66 -11.05 -2.15
CA ALA A 108 28.67 -12.09 -2.25
C ALA A 108 29.89 -11.81 -1.34
N GLU A 109 30.40 -10.56 -1.36
CA GLU A 109 31.47 -10.12 -0.45
C GLU A 109 31.05 -10.14 1.02
N SER A 110 29.79 -9.80 1.33
CA SER A 110 29.27 -9.84 2.71
C SER A 110 29.16 -11.26 3.23
N ALA A 111 28.54 -12.17 2.48
CA ALA A 111 28.41 -13.58 2.86
C ALA A 111 29.79 -14.25 3.03
N LEU A 112 30.80 -13.88 2.22
CA LEU A 112 32.18 -14.34 2.40
C LEU A 112 32.80 -13.87 3.73
N VAL A 113 32.55 -12.64 4.16
CA VAL A 113 33.03 -12.10 5.45
C VAL A 113 32.37 -12.81 6.65
N PHE A 114 31.10 -13.19 6.54
CA PHE A 114 30.35 -13.88 7.61
C PHE A 114 30.38 -15.43 7.50
N GLY A 115 31.20 -15.99 6.58
CA GLY A 115 31.41 -17.43 6.45
C GLY A 115 30.31 -18.21 5.73
N GLU A 116 29.34 -17.54 5.13
CA GLU A 116 28.19 -18.12 4.45
C GLU A 116 28.54 -18.49 2.99
N LEU A 117 29.50 -19.41 2.84
CA LEU A 117 30.13 -19.77 1.57
C LEU A 117 29.13 -20.18 0.47
N ARG A 118 27.99 -20.77 0.83
CA ARG A 118 26.92 -21.12 -0.13
C ARG A 118 26.20 -19.89 -0.70
N GLU A 119 25.93 -18.88 0.11
CA GLU A 119 25.30 -17.63 -0.35
C GLU A 119 26.30 -16.77 -1.12
N ALA A 120 27.56 -16.72 -0.65
CA ALA A 120 28.65 -16.04 -1.32
C ALA A 120 28.83 -16.52 -2.78
N GLU A 121 28.90 -17.84 -2.98
CA GLU A 121 28.99 -18.42 -4.32
C GLU A 121 27.74 -18.15 -5.16
N THR A 122 26.54 -18.28 -4.59
CA THR A 122 25.27 -18.07 -5.30
C THR A 122 25.21 -16.65 -5.87
N HIS A 123 25.52 -15.65 -5.05
CA HIS A 123 25.52 -14.25 -5.46
C HIS A 123 26.71 -13.88 -6.36
N ALA A 124 27.87 -14.53 -6.21
CA ALA A 124 29.01 -14.33 -7.11
C ALA A 124 28.77 -14.93 -8.51
N ARG A 125 28.29 -16.18 -8.61
CA ARG A 125 27.95 -16.82 -9.89
C ARG A 125 26.88 -16.04 -10.66
N ALA A 126 25.92 -15.43 -9.96
CA ALA A 126 24.94 -14.54 -10.58
C ALA A 126 25.57 -13.29 -11.25
N VAL A 127 26.67 -12.75 -10.69
CA VAL A 127 27.44 -11.65 -11.29
C VAL A 127 28.30 -12.13 -12.45
N VAL A 128 29.02 -13.25 -12.29
CA VAL A 128 29.85 -13.85 -13.36
C VAL A 128 29.01 -14.14 -14.61
N ASN A 129 27.83 -14.75 -14.43
CA ASN A 129 26.92 -15.13 -15.51
C ASN A 129 26.12 -13.96 -16.09
N SER A 130 26.19 -12.76 -15.51
CA SER A 130 25.37 -11.62 -15.94
C SER A 130 25.92 -10.97 -17.22
N ALA A 131 25.08 -10.90 -18.25
CA ALA A 131 25.35 -10.09 -19.45
C ALA A 131 25.48 -8.58 -19.16
N ARG A 132 24.99 -8.10 -18.01
CA ARG A 132 25.01 -6.68 -17.61
C ARG A 132 26.14 -6.33 -16.63
N ALA A 133 26.87 -7.30 -16.09
CA ALA A 133 28.00 -7.04 -15.20
C ALA A 133 29.26 -6.63 -15.99
N SER A 134 29.99 -5.65 -15.48
CA SER A 134 31.26 -5.20 -16.08
C SER A 134 32.38 -6.22 -15.90
N ASP A 135 33.43 -6.12 -16.71
CA ASP A 135 34.58 -7.03 -16.61
C ASP A 135 35.28 -6.96 -15.24
N SER A 136 35.26 -5.79 -14.58
CA SER A 136 35.76 -5.64 -13.20
C SER A 136 34.86 -6.32 -12.17
N GLN A 137 33.53 -6.21 -12.30
CA GLN A 137 32.58 -6.92 -11.43
C GLN A 137 32.70 -8.44 -11.60
N LYS A 138 32.85 -8.91 -12.83
CA LYS A 138 33.08 -10.33 -13.16
C LYS A 138 34.41 -10.85 -12.61
N ALA A 139 35.48 -10.07 -12.71
CA ALA A 139 36.78 -10.42 -12.11
C ALA A 139 36.67 -10.57 -10.58
N SER A 140 36.09 -9.58 -9.87
CA SER A 140 35.88 -9.67 -8.41
C SER A 140 34.99 -10.87 -8.03
N ALA A 141 33.90 -11.10 -8.76
CA ALA A 141 33.01 -12.24 -8.51
C ALA A 141 33.68 -13.59 -8.77
N THR A 142 34.58 -13.68 -9.76
CA THR A 142 35.34 -14.91 -10.04
C THR A 142 36.28 -15.23 -8.87
N VAL A 143 36.99 -14.23 -8.33
CA VAL A 143 37.85 -14.38 -7.13
C VAL A 143 37.04 -14.87 -5.91
N VAL A 144 35.78 -14.44 -5.74
CA VAL A 144 34.90 -14.96 -4.68
C VAL A 144 34.55 -16.44 -4.90
N VAL A 145 34.24 -16.86 -6.14
CA VAL A 145 33.97 -18.27 -6.46
C VAL A 145 35.21 -19.16 -6.26
N ASP A 146 36.38 -18.69 -6.68
CA ASP A 146 37.65 -19.41 -6.51
C ASP A 146 37.99 -19.58 -5.02
N TYR A 147 37.83 -18.52 -4.21
CA TYR A 147 38.05 -18.56 -2.77
C TYR A 147 37.08 -19.50 -2.04
N VAL A 148 35.78 -19.46 -2.38
CA VAL A 148 34.80 -20.41 -1.84
C VAL A 148 35.18 -21.85 -2.19
N THR A 149 35.60 -22.10 -3.44
CA THR A 149 36.04 -23.41 -3.91
C THR A 149 37.25 -23.92 -3.12
N GLN A 150 38.23 -23.05 -2.86
CA GLN A 150 39.41 -23.37 -2.06
C GLN A 150 39.06 -23.66 -0.59
N GLN A 151 38.19 -22.85 0.02
CA GLN A 151 37.74 -23.07 1.41
C GLN A 151 36.95 -24.38 1.57
N ARG A 152 36.06 -24.71 0.62
CA ARG A 152 35.34 -25.99 0.64
C ARG A 152 36.30 -27.18 0.48
N ALA A 153 37.29 -27.09 -0.41
CA ALA A 153 38.29 -28.14 -0.57
C ALA A 153 39.12 -28.37 0.70
N ALA A 154 39.40 -27.31 1.48
CA ALA A 154 40.11 -27.41 2.75
C ALA A 154 39.25 -28.02 3.89
N GLN A 155 37.94 -27.76 3.90
CA GLN A 155 37.02 -28.21 4.96
C GLN A 155 36.37 -29.58 4.67
N ALA A 156 36.39 -30.06 3.42
CA ALA A 156 35.82 -31.34 3.01
C ALA A 156 36.20 -32.56 3.91
N PRO A 157 37.45 -32.71 4.40
CA PRO A 157 37.80 -33.84 5.27
C PRO A 157 37.05 -33.86 6.62
N GLN A 158 36.61 -32.71 7.11
CA GLN A 158 35.94 -32.57 8.43
C GLN A 158 34.42 -32.75 8.36
N LEU A 159 33.82 -32.75 7.16
CA LEU A 159 32.38 -32.90 6.96
C LEU A 159 31.81 -34.16 7.63
N ARG A 160 32.49 -35.29 7.44
CA ARG A 160 32.03 -36.59 7.94
C ARG A 160 32.15 -36.70 9.45
N GLU A 161 33.17 -36.10 10.05
CA GLU A 161 33.31 -35.97 11.50
C GLU A 161 32.22 -35.07 12.08
N GLY A 162 31.97 -33.91 11.45
CA GLY A 162 30.89 -32.99 11.82
C GLY A 162 29.49 -33.61 11.74
N LEU A 163 29.21 -34.41 10.70
CA LEU A 163 27.96 -35.16 10.56
C LEU A 163 27.81 -36.24 11.64
N MET A 164 28.86 -37.04 11.88
CA MET A 164 28.83 -38.06 12.94
C MET A 164 28.65 -37.45 14.33
N LEU A 165 29.24 -36.28 14.58
CA LEU A 165 29.04 -35.53 15.82
C LEU A 165 27.63 -34.91 15.92
N ALA A 166 27.03 -34.46 14.82
CA ALA A 166 25.65 -33.97 14.81
C ALA A 166 24.63 -35.10 15.03
N VAL A 167 24.91 -36.30 14.49
CA VAL A 167 24.17 -37.53 14.77
C VAL A 167 24.30 -37.93 16.24
N ALA A 168 25.52 -37.94 16.79
CA ALA A 168 25.75 -38.24 18.20
C ALA A 168 25.06 -37.21 19.13
N ASP A 169 25.13 -35.92 18.84
CA ASP A 169 24.41 -34.90 19.60
C ASP A 169 22.89 -35.11 19.53
N PHE A 170 22.33 -35.54 18.39
CA PHE A 170 20.90 -35.84 18.28
C PHE A 170 20.51 -37.09 19.09
N ASP A 171 21.24 -38.18 18.92
CA ASP A 171 20.97 -39.46 19.58
C ASP A 171 21.20 -39.37 21.11
N ASN A 172 22.05 -38.44 21.58
CA ASN A 172 22.21 -38.05 22.99
C ASN A 172 21.12 -37.08 23.52
N GLY A 173 20.17 -36.64 22.68
CA GLY A 173 19.12 -35.68 23.06
C GLY A 173 19.55 -34.20 23.09
N SER A 174 20.79 -33.89 22.69
CA SER A 174 21.33 -32.53 22.53
C SER A 174 20.84 -31.87 21.21
N TYR A 175 19.52 -31.87 20.98
CA TYR A 175 18.88 -31.38 19.74
C TYR A 175 19.31 -29.97 19.32
N ARG A 176 19.57 -29.11 20.32
CA ARG A 176 20.11 -27.75 20.17
C ARG A 176 21.48 -27.72 19.49
N GLU A 177 22.36 -28.64 19.87
CA GLU A 177 23.75 -28.72 19.41
C GLU A 177 23.82 -29.47 18.07
N ALA A 178 23.02 -30.54 17.92
CA ALA A 178 22.79 -31.22 16.65
C ALA A 178 22.29 -30.26 15.57
N HIS A 179 21.26 -29.45 15.88
CA HIS A 179 20.74 -28.44 14.97
C HIS A 179 21.80 -27.38 14.62
N ALA A 180 22.57 -26.90 15.60
CA ALA A 180 23.65 -25.94 15.34
C ALA A 180 24.74 -26.52 14.40
N ARG A 181 25.13 -27.80 14.57
CA ARG A 181 26.11 -28.45 13.68
C ARG A 181 25.57 -28.69 12.27
N LEU A 182 24.33 -29.17 12.12
CA LEU A 182 23.73 -29.34 10.79
C LEU A 182 23.54 -27.99 10.09
N ALA A 183 23.15 -26.93 10.81
CA ALA A 183 23.07 -25.58 10.28
C ALA A 183 24.46 -25.07 9.81
N ALA A 184 25.53 -25.34 10.56
CA ALA A 184 26.89 -25.00 10.14
C ALA A 184 27.30 -25.75 8.85
N ILE A 185 27.07 -27.07 8.78
CA ILE A 185 27.32 -27.90 7.59
C ILE A 185 26.58 -27.34 6.36
N SER A 186 25.32 -26.94 6.54
CA SER A 186 24.47 -26.34 5.49
C SER A 186 25.03 -25.02 4.94
N ARG A 187 25.51 -24.13 5.82
CA ARG A 187 26.10 -22.83 5.46
C ARG A 187 27.40 -22.96 4.64
N ILE A 188 28.25 -23.92 4.99
CA ILE A 188 29.51 -24.21 4.28
C ILE A 188 29.20 -24.74 2.87
N GLY A 189 28.17 -25.59 2.74
CA GLY A 189 27.63 -26.04 1.45
C GLY A 189 28.54 -27.03 0.72
N LEU A 190 29.16 -27.96 1.44
CA LEU A 190 30.03 -29.01 0.89
C LEU A 190 29.24 -30.04 0.07
N ASP A 191 29.89 -30.61 -0.96
CA ASP A 191 29.34 -31.72 -1.73
C ASP A 191 29.38 -33.03 -0.91
N MET A 192 28.26 -33.33 -0.27
CA MET A 192 28.02 -34.59 0.44
C MET A 192 27.92 -35.78 -0.53
N SER A 193 28.53 -36.91 -0.16
CA SER A 193 28.23 -38.20 -0.81
C SER A 193 26.76 -38.61 -0.56
N GLU A 194 26.26 -39.57 -1.32
CA GLU A 194 24.85 -40.01 -1.25
C GLU A 194 24.46 -40.47 0.17
N GLY A 195 25.33 -41.23 0.85
CA GLY A 195 25.12 -41.64 2.25
C GLY A 195 25.17 -40.49 3.25
N GLU A 196 26.07 -39.51 3.05
CA GLU A 196 26.17 -38.32 3.92
C GLU A 196 24.96 -37.38 3.73
N ARG A 197 24.45 -37.24 2.51
CA ARG A 197 23.21 -36.51 2.22
C ARG A 197 21.99 -37.20 2.82
N VAL A 198 21.90 -38.53 2.72
CA VAL A 198 20.82 -39.30 3.37
C VAL A 198 20.86 -39.16 4.90
N LEU A 199 22.05 -39.18 5.52
CA LEU A 199 22.20 -38.91 6.95
C LEU A 199 21.77 -37.48 7.31
N TYR A 200 22.28 -36.47 6.60
CA TYR A 200 21.91 -35.07 6.78
C TYR A 200 20.39 -34.87 6.68
N ASP A 201 19.77 -35.31 5.59
CA ASP A 201 18.33 -35.16 5.36
C ASP A 201 17.49 -35.92 6.39
N THR A 202 17.94 -37.10 6.83
CA THR A 202 17.23 -37.90 7.84
C THR A 202 17.22 -37.18 9.19
N TYR A 203 18.39 -36.71 9.65
CA TYR A 203 18.50 -36.06 10.96
C TYR A 203 17.95 -34.63 10.95
N ALA A 204 18.04 -33.90 9.82
CA ALA A 204 17.36 -32.62 9.64
C ALA A 204 15.82 -32.78 9.67
N LYS A 205 15.25 -33.79 9.00
CA LYS A 205 13.80 -34.09 9.05
C LYS A 205 13.35 -34.55 10.43
N ARG A 206 14.18 -35.31 11.15
CA ARG A 206 13.91 -35.68 12.55
C ARG A 206 13.86 -34.42 13.44
N LEU A 207 14.83 -33.53 13.33
CA LEU A 207 14.84 -32.25 14.05
C LEU A 207 13.64 -31.35 13.71
N SER A 208 13.25 -31.23 12.43
CA SER A 208 12.07 -30.43 12.05
C SER A 208 10.78 -31.01 12.63
N ASN A 209 10.62 -32.33 12.63
CA ASN A 209 9.44 -32.99 13.18
C ASN A 209 9.39 -32.86 14.71
N VAL A 210 10.54 -32.96 15.40
CA VAL A 210 10.64 -32.68 16.84
C VAL A 210 10.21 -31.24 17.14
N ALA A 211 10.74 -30.25 16.42
CA ALA A 211 10.40 -28.83 16.62
C ALA A 211 8.90 -28.54 16.41
N ILE A 212 8.30 -29.08 15.34
CA ILE A 212 6.86 -28.94 15.03
C ILE A 212 5.97 -29.52 16.15
N THR A 213 6.45 -30.55 16.85
CA THR A 213 5.68 -31.25 17.90
C THR A 213 5.80 -30.58 19.28
N THR A 214 6.79 -29.70 19.50
CA THR A 214 7.07 -29.11 20.82
C THR A 214 6.88 -27.59 20.95
N GLY A 215 6.74 -26.85 19.85
CA GLY A 215 6.17 -25.49 19.85
C GLY A 215 7.00 -24.33 20.42
N ASP A 216 8.22 -24.55 20.96
CA ASP A 216 9.12 -23.47 21.38
C ASP A 216 10.13 -23.09 20.26
N VAL A 217 10.18 -21.80 19.96
CA VAL A 217 11.00 -21.18 18.90
C VAL A 217 12.42 -20.84 19.39
N SER A 218 12.64 -20.71 20.71
CA SER A 218 13.90 -20.24 21.29
C SER A 218 14.72 -21.36 21.97
N LEU A 219 14.78 -22.53 21.32
CA LEU A 219 15.56 -23.73 21.66
C LEU A 219 14.91 -24.67 22.69
N GLY A 220 13.91 -25.42 22.25
CA GLY A 220 13.07 -26.31 23.06
C GLY A 220 13.79 -27.26 24.05
N SER A 221 13.09 -27.53 25.15
CA SER A 221 13.47 -28.35 26.31
C SER A 221 12.17 -28.76 27.04
N LEU A 222 11.97 -29.87 27.74
CA LEU A 222 12.76 -31.04 28.19
C LEU A 222 11.87 -32.30 27.97
N PRO A 223 11.92 -33.38 28.78
CA PRO A 223 13.02 -34.28 29.15
C PRO A 223 12.98 -35.61 28.33
N ALA A 224 13.74 -36.64 28.73
CA ALA A 224 13.98 -37.87 27.95
C ALA A 224 13.00 -39.04 28.23
N ILE A 225 12.98 -40.04 27.32
CA ILE A 225 12.72 -41.48 27.58
C ILE A 225 13.36 -42.36 26.46
N GLU A 226 14.23 -43.27 26.89
CA GLU A 226 14.69 -44.60 26.40
C GLU A 226 15.01 -44.94 24.92
N GLU A 227 15.92 -45.92 24.76
CA GLU A 227 16.73 -46.25 23.57
C GLU A 227 16.05 -47.15 22.52
N GLY A 228 16.56 -47.18 21.27
CA GLY A 228 15.88 -47.86 20.15
C GLY A 228 16.72 -48.39 18.96
N VAL A 229 18.04 -48.59 19.11
CA VAL A 229 18.94 -49.31 18.16
C VAL A 229 19.16 -48.70 16.75
N VAL A 230 20.40 -48.25 16.48
CA VAL A 230 20.97 -48.07 15.13
C VAL A 230 22.00 -49.17 14.87
N ALA A 231 21.71 -50.11 13.97
CA ALA A 231 22.57 -51.30 13.78
C ALA A 231 22.76 -51.83 12.34
N TRP A 232 22.07 -51.29 11.32
CA TRP A 232 22.07 -51.92 9.98
C TRP A 232 23.06 -51.33 8.96
N LEU A 233 23.68 -50.19 9.24
CA LEU A 233 24.42 -49.39 8.25
C LEU A 233 25.93 -49.69 8.15
N LEU A 234 26.35 -50.91 8.50
CA LEU A 234 27.74 -51.38 8.40
C LEU A 234 27.83 -52.77 7.74
N GLN A 235 27.16 -52.93 6.60
CA GLN A 235 27.44 -54.05 5.70
C GLN A 235 27.49 -53.59 4.24
N ASP A 236 28.59 -53.95 3.58
CA ASP A 236 28.92 -53.59 2.20
C ASP A 236 28.26 -54.55 1.18
N SER A 237 28.32 -54.17 -0.09
CA SER A 237 28.01 -54.95 -1.31
C SER A 237 26.54 -55.21 -1.67
N GLY A 238 26.08 -54.49 -2.72
CA GLY A 238 25.49 -55.14 -3.90
C GLY A 238 23.98 -55.33 -3.98
N GLY A 239 23.28 -54.34 -4.55
CA GLY A 239 21.92 -54.49 -5.09
C GLY A 239 21.77 -53.76 -6.43
N GLN A 240 21.48 -54.47 -7.50
CA GLN A 240 21.23 -53.92 -8.85
C GLN A 240 19.71 -53.70 -9.09
N PRO A 241 19.30 -52.85 -10.07
CA PRO A 241 17.89 -52.49 -10.26
C PRO A 241 17.01 -53.67 -10.67
N THR A 242 15.72 -53.57 -10.35
CA THR A 242 14.70 -54.59 -10.60
C THR A 242 14.30 -54.69 -12.07
N ASP A 243 14.40 -55.90 -12.63
CA ASP A 243 13.99 -56.23 -14.00
C ASP A 243 12.45 -56.36 -14.10
N PRO A 244 11.76 -55.55 -14.95
CA PRO A 244 10.30 -55.63 -15.13
C PRO A 244 9.81 -56.97 -15.71
N ILE A 245 10.70 -57.78 -16.34
CA ILE A 245 10.35 -59.12 -16.80
C ILE A 245 10.11 -60.08 -15.61
N ALA A 246 10.79 -59.87 -14.48
CA ALA A 246 10.59 -60.67 -13.27
C ALA A 246 9.21 -60.40 -12.62
N GLU A 247 8.75 -59.14 -12.65
CA GLU A 247 7.45 -58.75 -12.11
C GLU A 247 6.28 -59.27 -12.97
N SER A 248 6.43 -59.24 -14.30
CA SER A 248 5.47 -59.86 -15.23
C SER A 248 5.30 -61.37 -14.99
N ASN A 249 6.41 -62.11 -14.85
CA ASN A 249 6.38 -63.56 -14.58
C ASN A 249 5.77 -63.90 -13.20
N ARG A 250 5.94 -63.03 -12.20
CA ARG A 250 5.31 -63.18 -10.88
C ARG A 250 3.79 -63.03 -10.96
N ASN A 251 3.30 -62.06 -11.74
CA ASN A 251 1.86 -61.83 -11.91
C ASN A 251 1.17 -62.99 -12.67
N GLU A 252 1.83 -63.55 -13.69
CA GLU A 252 1.33 -64.75 -14.41
C GLU A 252 1.24 -65.98 -13.49
N ALA A 253 2.24 -66.17 -12.61
CA ALA A 253 2.23 -67.25 -11.62
C ALA A 253 1.03 -67.15 -10.66
N MET A 254 0.71 -65.95 -10.17
CA MET A 254 -0.43 -65.75 -9.26
C MET A 254 -1.78 -66.04 -9.94
N ARG A 255 -1.92 -65.81 -11.26
CA ARG A 255 -3.16 -66.20 -11.99
C ARG A 255 -3.31 -67.72 -12.04
N ILE A 256 -2.26 -68.45 -12.42
CA ILE A 256 -2.29 -69.92 -12.54
C ILE A 256 -2.54 -70.58 -11.17
N LEU A 257 -2.06 -69.99 -10.08
CA LEU A 257 -2.36 -70.41 -8.71
C LEU A 257 -3.85 -70.33 -8.39
N ALA A 258 -4.50 -69.19 -8.70
CA ALA A 258 -5.93 -69.00 -8.48
C ALA A 258 -6.78 -69.97 -9.33
N GLU A 259 -6.38 -70.23 -10.58
CA GLU A 259 -7.01 -71.25 -11.43
C GLU A 259 -6.93 -72.67 -10.82
N ALA A 260 -5.81 -73.01 -10.18
CA ALA A 260 -5.59 -74.32 -9.55
C ALA A 260 -6.44 -74.52 -8.29
N ASP A 261 -6.49 -73.51 -7.40
CA ASP A 261 -7.33 -73.53 -6.20
C ASP A 261 -8.82 -73.54 -6.54
N ALA A 262 -9.25 -72.83 -7.59
CA ALA A 262 -10.61 -72.91 -8.10
C ALA A 262 -10.97 -74.33 -8.57
N ALA A 263 -10.07 -75.00 -9.30
CA ALA A 263 -10.27 -76.39 -9.75
C ALA A 263 -10.30 -77.39 -8.57
N PHE A 264 -9.51 -77.15 -7.51
CA PHE A 264 -9.53 -77.96 -6.29
C PHE A 264 -10.87 -77.83 -5.56
N ASN A 265 -11.33 -76.58 -5.33
CA ASN A 265 -12.60 -76.29 -4.67
C ASN A 265 -13.81 -76.79 -5.48
N GLY A 266 -13.73 -76.72 -6.82
CA GLY A 266 -14.71 -77.31 -7.74
C GLY A 266 -14.70 -78.84 -7.81
N SER A 267 -13.94 -79.53 -6.95
CA SER A 267 -13.78 -81.00 -6.93
C SER A 267 -13.24 -81.62 -8.23
N GLN A 268 -12.63 -80.81 -9.11
CA GLN A 268 -12.04 -81.26 -10.37
C GLN A 268 -10.60 -81.73 -10.13
N PHE A 269 -10.44 -82.71 -9.24
CA PHE A 269 -9.14 -83.08 -8.65
C PHE A 269 -8.03 -83.36 -9.67
N ARG A 270 -8.33 -84.01 -10.81
CA ARG A 270 -7.35 -84.21 -11.92
C ARG A 270 -6.92 -82.92 -12.63
N LEU A 271 -7.81 -81.94 -12.77
CA LEU A 271 -7.48 -80.64 -13.37
C LEU A 271 -6.62 -79.81 -12.41
N ALA A 272 -6.99 -79.80 -11.13
CA ALA A 272 -6.22 -79.14 -10.06
C ALA A 272 -4.78 -79.69 -10.00
N GLN A 273 -4.61 -81.03 -10.00
CA GLN A 273 -3.30 -81.68 -10.02
C GLN A 273 -2.43 -81.22 -11.20
N THR A 274 -3.03 -81.09 -12.38
CA THR A 274 -2.34 -80.65 -13.60
C THR A 274 -1.85 -79.21 -13.48
N LYS A 275 -2.69 -78.31 -12.95
CA LYS A 275 -2.36 -76.88 -12.78
C LYS A 275 -1.31 -76.63 -11.68
N TYR A 276 -1.41 -77.29 -10.52
CA TYR A 276 -0.37 -77.19 -9.48
C TYR A 276 1.00 -77.69 -9.98
N ASN A 277 1.02 -78.79 -10.75
CA ASN A 277 2.26 -79.30 -11.35
C ASN A 277 2.86 -78.34 -12.39
N GLN A 278 2.03 -77.71 -13.24
CA GLN A 278 2.49 -76.67 -14.17
C GLN A 278 3.13 -75.49 -13.42
N LEU A 279 2.48 -75.03 -12.35
CA LEU A 279 2.94 -73.89 -11.56
C LEU A 279 4.32 -74.15 -10.94
N LEU A 280 4.53 -75.30 -10.29
CA LEU A 280 5.81 -75.68 -9.69
C LEU A 280 6.93 -75.86 -10.73
N ALA A 281 6.61 -76.37 -11.92
CA ALA A 281 7.59 -76.65 -12.97
C ALA A 281 8.02 -75.40 -13.75
N GLN A 282 7.10 -74.47 -14.03
CA GLN A 282 7.33 -73.35 -14.95
C GLN A 282 7.55 -72.01 -14.25
N TYR A 283 6.95 -71.80 -13.07
CA TYR A 283 7.01 -70.52 -12.34
C TYR A 283 7.51 -70.66 -10.89
N GLY A 284 7.95 -71.85 -10.48
CA GLY A 284 8.36 -72.17 -9.10
C GLY A 284 9.56 -71.41 -8.53
N GLN A 285 10.20 -70.53 -9.32
CA GLN A 285 11.25 -69.59 -8.90
C GLN A 285 10.76 -68.14 -8.69
N TYR A 286 9.51 -67.83 -9.03
CA TYR A 286 8.90 -66.49 -8.89
C TYR A 286 7.80 -66.42 -7.81
N LEU A 287 7.40 -67.57 -7.26
CA LEU A 287 6.48 -67.68 -6.12
C LEU A 287 7.18 -67.29 -4.80
N SER A 288 6.41 -66.83 -3.79
CA SER A 288 6.96 -66.76 -2.43
C SER A 288 7.11 -68.16 -1.82
N ALA A 289 7.96 -68.29 -0.80
CA ALA A 289 8.11 -69.53 -0.04
C ALA A 289 6.77 -70.01 0.56
N THR A 290 5.89 -69.08 0.94
CA THR A 290 4.56 -69.35 1.50
C THR A 290 3.61 -69.94 0.44
N ASP A 291 3.56 -69.33 -0.75
CA ASP A 291 2.69 -69.77 -1.85
C ASP A 291 3.12 -71.16 -2.35
N ARG A 292 4.44 -71.38 -2.44
CA ARG A 292 5.01 -72.67 -2.83
C ARG A 292 4.62 -73.78 -1.85
N ALA A 293 4.71 -73.54 -0.54
CA ALA A 293 4.34 -74.51 0.49
C ALA A 293 2.82 -74.82 0.51
N HIS A 294 1.97 -73.86 0.12
CA HIS A 294 0.53 -74.08 -0.08
C HIS A 294 0.25 -75.02 -1.27
N VAL A 295 0.94 -74.79 -2.40
CA VAL A 295 0.81 -75.60 -3.62
C VAL A 295 1.27 -77.05 -3.42
N GLU A 296 2.43 -77.25 -2.80
CA GLU A 296 2.98 -78.59 -2.52
C GLU A 296 2.06 -79.38 -1.55
N ARG A 297 1.42 -78.70 -0.58
CA ARG A 297 0.40 -79.28 0.29
C ARG A 297 -0.88 -79.65 -0.46
N ARG A 298 -1.42 -78.75 -1.30
CA ARG A 298 -2.65 -79.00 -2.08
C ARG A 298 -2.50 -80.13 -3.09
N SER A 299 -1.34 -80.24 -3.73
CA SER A 299 -1.00 -81.37 -4.62
C SER A 299 -1.09 -82.72 -3.90
N THR A 300 -0.68 -82.78 -2.63
CA THR A 300 -0.73 -83.99 -1.79
C THR A 300 -2.16 -84.37 -1.40
N ASP A 301 -2.99 -83.40 -1.00
CA ASP A 301 -4.42 -83.59 -0.69
C ASP A 301 -5.20 -84.21 -1.86
N VAL A 302 -4.89 -83.81 -3.10
CA VAL A 302 -5.51 -84.30 -4.32
C VAL A 302 -5.27 -85.80 -4.52
N ALA A 303 -4.04 -86.28 -4.26
CA ALA A 303 -3.67 -87.67 -4.47
C ALA A 303 -4.40 -88.64 -3.53
N LEU A 304 -4.67 -88.22 -2.28
CA LEU A 304 -5.33 -89.05 -1.27
C LEU A 304 -6.83 -89.25 -1.54
N ARG A 305 -7.50 -88.30 -2.21
CA ARG A 305 -8.97 -88.30 -2.39
C ARG A 305 -9.48 -89.18 -3.54
N LEU A 306 -8.62 -89.97 -4.18
CA LEU A 306 -8.93 -90.76 -5.38
C LEU A 306 -9.18 -92.27 -5.12
N ASN A 307 -9.31 -92.74 -3.86
CA ASN A 307 -9.47 -94.17 -3.50
C ASN A 307 -10.35 -94.45 -2.25
N ALA A 308 -11.65 -94.84 -2.39
CA ALA A 308 -12.50 -95.55 -1.37
C ALA A 308 -13.95 -95.86 -1.85
N GLN A 309 -14.63 -96.95 -1.36
CA GLN A 309 -16.06 -97.34 -1.65
C GLN A 309 -16.76 -98.21 -0.52
N PRO A 310 -18.11 -98.49 -0.53
CA PRO A 310 -18.99 -98.69 0.69
C PRO A 310 -19.98 -99.94 0.77
N GLY A 311 -21.04 -99.95 1.64
CA GLY A 311 -22.06 -101.06 1.88
C GLY A 311 -23.43 -100.71 2.60
N SER A 312 -24.26 -101.70 3.03
CA SER A 312 -25.69 -101.62 3.56
C SER A 312 -25.99 -102.51 4.85
N ASP A 313 -27.20 -102.92 5.39
CA ASP A 313 -28.64 -103.08 4.98
C ASP A 313 -29.71 -103.22 6.18
N VAL A 314 -31.01 -103.62 5.98
CA VAL A 314 -32.20 -103.41 6.92
C VAL A 314 -33.31 -104.54 7.04
N LEU A 315 -34.20 -104.52 8.09
CA LEU A 315 -35.73 -104.69 8.10
C LEU A 315 -36.48 -105.80 8.97
N GLY A 316 -37.71 -105.53 9.50
CA GLY A 316 -38.61 -106.46 10.28
C GLY A 316 -40.04 -105.94 10.69
N GLU A 317 -40.94 -106.77 11.32
CA GLU A 317 -42.38 -106.45 11.72
C GLU A 317 -42.99 -107.32 12.90
N VAL A 318 -44.32 -107.24 13.22
CA VAL A 318 -44.99 -107.50 14.55
C VAL A 318 -46.34 -108.30 14.51
N GLN A 319 -46.74 -108.95 15.64
CA GLN A 319 -48.13 -109.35 16.00
C GLN A 319 -48.58 -108.58 17.27
N GLN A 320 -49.44 -107.54 17.27
CA GLN A 320 -50.78 -107.35 16.71
C GLN A 320 -51.79 -108.41 17.27
N ASP A 321 -52.85 -108.10 18.03
CA ASP A 321 -53.61 -106.82 18.15
C ASP A 321 -54.07 -106.42 19.59
N VAL A 322 -54.02 -107.28 20.62
CA VAL A 322 -54.49 -106.93 21.99
C VAL A 322 -53.36 -106.53 22.95
N ALA A 323 -52.21 -107.19 22.86
CA ALA A 323 -50.96 -106.58 23.33
C ALA A 323 -50.77 -105.22 22.66
N LEU A 324 -51.06 -105.14 21.35
CA LEU A 324 -51.05 -103.92 20.56
C LEU A 324 -51.99 -102.82 21.08
N GLN A 325 -53.03 -103.05 21.89
CA GLN A 325 -53.78 -101.91 22.46
C GLN A 325 -53.09 -101.28 23.67
N ARG A 326 -52.56 -102.08 24.60
CA ARG A 326 -51.71 -101.57 25.68
C ARG A 326 -50.42 -100.98 25.15
N ASP A 327 -49.80 -101.69 24.21
CA ASP A 327 -48.57 -101.24 23.57
C ASP A 327 -48.85 -100.08 22.62
N ARG A 328 -50.01 -99.94 21.98
CA ARG A 328 -50.41 -98.68 21.29
C ARG A 328 -50.59 -97.54 22.28
N ALA A 329 -51.18 -97.74 23.45
CA ALA A 329 -51.25 -96.67 24.46
C ALA A 329 -49.84 -96.26 24.95
N ARG A 330 -48.98 -97.23 25.26
CA ARG A 330 -47.56 -97.00 25.62
C ARG A 330 -46.74 -96.40 24.48
N GLN A 331 -46.95 -96.81 23.25
CA GLN A 331 -46.23 -96.33 22.07
C GLN A 331 -46.76 -94.99 21.59
N ILE A 332 -48.05 -94.66 21.74
CA ILE A 332 -48.54 -93.29 21.53
C ILE A 332 -47.93 -92.39 22.61
N TYR A 333 -48.00 -92.78 23.88
CA TYR A 333 -47.35 -92.04 24.97
C TYR A 333 -45.84 -91.85 24.72
N ARG A 334 -45.10 -92.92 24.42
CA ARG A 334 -43.65 -92.84 24.10
C ARG A 334 -43.40 -92.02 22.86
N ASN A 335 -44.13 -92.20 21.77
CA ASN A 335 -43.96 -91.35 20.58
C ASN A 335 -44.28 -89.88 20.88
N GLN A 336 -45.21 -89.56 21.78
CA GLN A 336 -45.51 -88.19 22.23
C GLN A 336 -44.41 -87.64 23.15
N ILE A 337 -43.84 -88.44 24.06
CA ILE A 337 -42.67 -88.07 24.87
C ILE A 337 -41.43 -87.90 23.98
N ASP A 338 -41.11 -88.85 23.12
CA ASP A 338 -40.00 -88.81 22.17
C ASP A 338 -40.16 -87.68 21.16
N ALA A 339 -41.40 -87.33 20.76
CA ALA A 339 -41.68 -86.15 19.94
C ALA A 339 -41.50 -84.87 20.75
N ALA A 340 -41.97 -84.83 22.00
CA ALA A 340 -41.77 -83.69 22.89
C ALA A 340 -40.29 -83.44 23.20
N GLU A 341 -39.50 -84.49 23.45
CA GLU A 341 -38.05 -84.38 23.67
C GLU A 341 -37.28 -84.06 22.37
N ARG A 342 -37.75 -84.51 21.20
CA ARG A 342 -37.22 -84.04 19.90
C ARG A 342 -37.55 -82.58 19.63
N SER A 343 -38.78 -82.13 19.89
CA SER A 343 -39.18 -80.72 19.78
C SER A 343 -38.44 -79.84 20.79
N LEU A 344 -38.21 -80.32 22.02
CA LEU A 344 -37.36 -79.65 23.01
C LEU A 344 -35.92 -79.53 22.52
N ALA A 345 -35.33 -80.61 21.99
CA ALA A 345 -33.99 -80.61 21.42
C ALA A 345 -33.87 -79.73 20.15
N SER A 346 -34.96 -79.48 19.43
CA SER A 346 -35.02 -78.54 18.30
C SER A 346 -35.47 -77.12 18.69
N GLY A 347 -35.67 -76.82 19.98
CA GLY A 347 -36.09 -75.49 20.46
C GLY A 347 -37.56 -75.11 20.17
N ASP A 348 -38.39 -76.06 19.73
CA ASP A 348 -39.83 -75.86 19.51
C ASP A 348 -40.60 -76.13 20.82
N PHE A 349 -40.42 -75.24 21.80
CA PHE A 349 -41.05 -75.34 23.12
C PHE A 349 -42.59 -75.40 23.06
N PRO A 350 -43.30 -74.67 22.17
CA PRO A 350 -44.76 -74.78 22.05
C PRO A 350 -45.23 -76.18 21.64
N ASN A 351 -44.64 -76.80 20.61
CA ASN A 351 -45.01 -78.17 20.23
C ASN A 351 -44.50 -79.19 21.26
N ALA A 352 -43.32 -78.98 21.87
CA ALA A 352 -42.82 -79.84 22.94
C ALA A 352 -43.81 -79.90 24.11
N ARG A 353 -44.28 -78.74 24.59
CA ARG A 353 -45.27 -78.64 25.67
C ARG A 353 -46.62 -79.25 25.28
N LEU A 354 -47.07 -79.05 24.03
CA LEU A 354 -48.30 -79.66 23.53
C LEU A 354 -48.21 -81.20 23.50
N GLN A 355 -47.11 -81.76 22.97
CA GLN A 355 -46.89 -83.20 22.90
C GLN A 355 -46.71 -83.81 24.30
N ALA A 356 -45.95 -83.17 25.21
CA ALA A 356 -45.79 -83.63 26.58
C ALA A 356 -47.13 -83.62 27.37
N GLY A 357 -47.97 -82.59 27.17
CA GLY A 357 -49.32 -82.53 27.73
C GLY A 357 -50.26 -83.58 27.15
N GLN A 358 -50.19 -83.83 25.83
CA GLN A 358 -50.93 -84.92 25.18
C GLN A 358 -50.49 -86.31 25.66
N ALA A 359 -49.21 -86.51 25.99
CA ALA A 359 -48.73 -87.74 26.61
C ALA A 359 -49.38 -87.97 27.98
N GLY A 360 -49.36 -86.96 28.87
CA GLY A 360 -50.01 -87.04 30.18
C GLY A 360 -51.52 -87.30 30.09
N LEU A 361 -52.19 -86.68 29.12
CA LEU A 361 -53.61 -86.94 28.85
C LEU A 361 -53.84 -88.36 28.33
N THR A 362 -53.01 -88.85 27.40
CA THR A 362 -53.09 -90.21 26.84
C THR A 362 -52.88 -91.27 27.91
N ALA A 363 -51.93 -91.07 28.83
CA ALA A 363 -51.73 -91.94 29.98
C ALA A 363 -53.00 -92.02 30.85
N SER A 364 -53.55 -90.86 31.22
CA SER A 364 -54.76 -90.75 32.05
C SER A 364 -55.99 -91.39 31.40
N GLN A 365 -56.22 -91.16 30.09
CA GLN A 365 -57.36 -91.71 29.36
C GLN A 365 -57.32 -93.24 29.20
N ASN A 366 -56.14 -93.86 29.15
CA ASN A 366 -55.99 -95.31 28.96
C ASN A 366 -55.93 -96.10 30.28
N SER A 367 -56.27 -95.46 31.41
CA SER A 367 -56.34 -96.06 32.75
C SER A 367 -57.28 -97.27 32.88
N ASN A 368 -58.29 -97.39 32.02
CA ASN A 368 -59.14 -98.58 31.97
C ASN A 368 -58.45 -99.83 31.38
N VAL A 369 -57.26 -99.70 30.78
CA VAL A 369 -56.57 -100.78 30.07
C VAL A 369 -55.15 -101.02 30.63
N LEU A 370 -54.51 -99.99 31.17
CA LEU A 370 -53.16 -100.02 31.77
C LEU A 370 -53.21 -100.19 33.31
N PRO A 371 -52.14 -100.72 33.94
CA PRO A 371 -52.00 -100.72 35.40
C PRO A 371 -51.98 -99.30 36.01
N GLU A 372 -52.59 -99.15 37.19
CA GLU A 372 -52.78 -97.84 37.86
C GLU A 372 -51.45 -97.19 38.30
N ASP A 373 -50.47 -98.01 38.68
CA ASP A 373 -49.09 -97.61 38.98
C ASP A 373 -48.31 -97.17 37.72
N GLU A 374 -48.50 -97.88 36.60
CA GLU A 374 -47.90 -97.51 35.31
C GLU A 374 -48.46 -96.16 34.81
N VAL A 375 -49.78 -95.97 34.87
CA VAL A 375 -50.44 -94.71 34.49
C VAL A 375 -49.91 -93.54 35.33
N ARG A 376 -49.74 -93.73 36.64
CA ARG A 376 -49.20 -92.68 37.52
C ARG A 376 -47.78 -92.30 37.13
N SER A 377 -46.91 -93.28 36.89
CA SER A 377 -45.53 -93.03 36.43
C SER A 377 -45.50 -92.28 35.09
N MET A 378 -46.42 -92.60 34.16
CA MET A 378 -46.54 -91.92 32.87
C MET A 378 -47.04 -90.47 33.02
N VAL A 379 -47.98 -90.19 33.93
CA VAL A 379 -48.43 -88.82 34.22
C VAL A 379 -47.32 -88.00 34.88
N ASP A 380 -46.62 -88.55 35.87
CA ASP A 380 -45.52 -87.86 36.57
C ASP A 380 -44.32 -87.58 35.62
N GLY A 381 -43.97 -88.53 34.73
CA GLY A 381 -42.93 -88.32 33.70
C GLY A 381 -43.28 -87.27 32.63
N SER A 382 -44.57 -87.16 32.26
CA SER A 382 -45.08 -86.08 31.40
C SER A 382 -44.97 -84.71 32.08
N ARG A 383 -45.18 -84.67 33.40
CA ARG A 383 -45.10 -83.46 34.23
C ARG A 383 -43.66 -82.97 34.42
N ASP A 384 -42.72 -83.89 34.67
CA ASP A 384 -41.29 -83.60 34.71
C ASP A 384 -40.80 -83.01 33.37
N LEU A 385 -41.15 -83.64 32.25
CA LEU A 385 -40.80 -83.14 30.92
C LEU A 385 -41.36 -81.74 30.66
N MET A 386 -42.60 -81.45 31.07
CA MET A 386 -43.14 -80.08 30.97
C MET A 386 -42.32 -79.05 31.77
N SER A 387 -41.82 -79.40 32.96
CA SER A 387 -40.94 -78.50 33.73
C SER A 387 -39.56 -78.33 33.08
N ARG A 388 -38.99 -79.39 32.49
CA ARG A 388 -37.75 -79.32 31.70
C ARG A 388 -37.91 -78.42 30.46
N ILE A 389 -39.07 -78.47 29.79
CA ILE A 389 -39.39 -77.59 28.65
C ILE A 389 -39.48 -76.12 29.10
N GLU A 390 -40.17 -75.84 30.21
CA GLU A 390 -40.36 -74.49 30.75
C GLU A 390 -39.03 -73.83 31.16
N GLN A 391 -38.14 -74.56 31.84
CA GLN A 391 -36.79 -74.08 32.19
C GLN A 391 -35.94 -73.78 30.95
N ALA A 392 -36.05 -74.61 29.90
CA ALA A 392 -35.34 -74.38 28.65
C ALA A 392 -35.88 -73.15 27.89
N GLU A 393 -37.20 -72.98 27.82
CA GLU A 393 -37.88 -71.83 27.18
C GLU A 393 -37.50 -70.50 27.87
N ASP A 394 -37.46 -70.46 29.20
CA ASP A 394 -36.99 -69.31 29.97
C ASP A 394 -35.51 -68.97 29.69
N SER A 395 -34.62 -69.98 29.69
CA SER A 395 -33.20 -69.78 29.43
C SER A 395 -32.92 -69.24 28.02
N ALA A 396 -33.65 -69.75 27.02
CA ALA A 396 -33.57 -69.29 25.64
C ALA A 396 -34.10 -67.85 25.47
N ARG A 397 -35.19 -67.50 26.17
CA ARG A 397 -35.74 -66.13 26.16
C ARG A 397 -34.78 -65.11 26.74
N ILE A 398 -34.06 -65.45 27.83
CA ILE A 398 -33.06 -64.56 28.45
C ILE A 398 -31.87 -64.36 27.50
N GLY A 399 -31.31 -65.43 26.92
CA GLY A 399 -30.20 -65.32 25.97
C GLY A 399 -30.55 -64.49 24.73
N ALA A 400 -31.75 -64.69 24.16
CA ALA A 400 -32.24 -63.92 23.02
C ALA A 400 -32.41 -62.41 23.34
N ALA A 401 -32.83 -62.07 24.56
CA ALA A 401 -32.95 -60.69 25.01
C ALA A 401 -31.57 -60.00 25.13
N GLU A 402 -30.59 -60.67 25.75
CA GLU A 402 -29.21 -60.13 25.85
C GLU A 402 -28.58 -59.89 24.48
N ASP A 403 -28.65 -60.86 23.56
CA ASP A 403 -28.08 -60.71 22.22
C ASP A 403 -28.79 -59.63 21.40
N THR A 404 -30.10 -59.44 21.60
CA THR A 404 -30.84 -58.32 20.98
C THR A 404 -30.34 -56.97 21.51
N GLN A 405 -30.14 -56.84 22.82
CA GLN A 405 -29.65 -55.60 23.44
C GLN A 405 -28.19 -55.31 23.07
N ARG A 406 -27.34 -56.34 22.94
CA ARG A 406 -25.95 -56.22 22.44
C ARG A 406 -25.93 -55.73 20.98
N ARG A 407 -26.81 -56.25 20.12
CA ARG A 407 -26.94 -55.81 18.71
C ARG A 407 -27.37 -54.35 18.62
N LEU A 408 -28.36 -53.92 19.40
CA LEU A 408 -28.83 -52.53 19.45
C LEU A 408 -27.72 -51.57 19.93
N ALA A 409 -26.95 -51.96 20.95
CA ALA A 409 -25.83 -51.17 21.46
C ALA A 409 -24.60 -51.14 20.51
N ALA A 410 -24.45 -52.13 19.64
CA ALA A 410 -23.43 -52.12 18.58
C ALA A 410 -23.86 -51.23 17.40
N ASP A 411 -25.11 -51.33 16.98
CA ASP A 411 -25.72 -50.51 15.92
C ASP A 411 -25.78 -49.01 16.30
N SER A 412 -26.10 -48.67 17.55
CA SER A 412 -26.07 -47.26 17.99
C SER A 412 -24.66 -46.67 17.93
N ARG A 413 -23.65 -47.41 18.41
CA ARG A 413 -22.24 -46.99 18.34
C ARG A 413 -21.74 -46.85 16.90
N ALA A 414 -22.07 -47.81 16.03
CA ALA A 414 -21.70 -47.74 14.61
C ALA A 414 -22.25 -46.48 13.93
N ARG A 415 -23.49 -46.07 14.26
CA ARG A 415 -24.09 -44.81 13.75
C ARG A 415 -23.44 -43.57 14.36
N GLU A 416 -23.13 -43.57 15.65
CA GLU A 416 -22.39 -42.47 16.29
C GLU A 416 -20.99 -42.28 15.67
N ASP A 417 -20.30 -43.39 15.38
CA ASP A 417 -18.98 -43.39 14.73
C ASP A 417 -19.06 -42.99 13.25
N GLU A 418 -20.10 -43.40 12.52
CA GLU A 418 -20.34 -42.97 11.14
C GLU A 418 -20.66 -41.46 11.06
N VAL A 419 -21.47 -40.93 11.99
CA VAL A 419 -21.77 -39.49 12.09
C VAL A 419 -20.54 -38.68 12.47
N ARG A 420 -19.68 -39.17 13.38
CA ARG A 420 -18.38 -38.57 13.67
C ARG A 420 -17.48 -38.55 12.43
N ALA A 421 -17.27 -39.71 11.80
CA ALA A 421 -16.44 -39.82 10.60
C ALA A 421 -16.99 -39.04 9.39
N ALA A 422 -18.29 -38.78 9.31
CA ALA A 422 -18.87 -37.86 8.33
C ALA A 422 -18.53 -36.39 8.64
N ARG A 423 -18.68 -35.96 9.90
CA ARG A 423 -18.29 -34.62 10.36
C ARG A 423 -16.80 -34.35 10.13
N ASP A 424 -15.95 -35.29 10.52
CA ASP A 424 -14.49 -35.15 10.42
C ASP A 424 -14.03 -35.03 8.96
N ARG A 425 -14.66 -35.77 8.03
CA ARG A 425 -14.42 -35.60 6.58
C ARG A 425 -14.81 -34.20 6.11
N GLN A 426 -16.00 -33.73 6.46
CA GLN A 426 -16.48 -32.40 6.08
C GLN A 426 -15.57 -31.27 6.62
N ILE A 427 -15.09 -31.39 7.86
CA ILE A 427 -14.12 -30.44 8.44
C ILE A 427 -12.79 -30.48 7.66
N ASN A 428 -12.26 -31.65 7.33
CA ASN A 428 -11.02 -31.78 6.57
C ASN A 428 -11.13 -31.23 5.13
N GLU A 429 -12.27 -31.45 4.46
CA GLU A 429 -12.55 -30.87 3.14
C GLU A 429 -12.62 -29.33 3.19
N SER A 430 -13.26 -28.77 4.22
CA SER A 430 -13.27 -27.32 4.45
C SER A 430 -11.88 -26.78 4.77
N ILE A 431 -11.05 -27.46 5.57
CA ILE A 431 -9.66 -27.08 5.83
C ILE A 431 -8.82 -27.11 4.53
N ALA A 432 -9.04 -28.08 3.65
CA ALA A 432 -8.38 -28.11 2.34
C ALA A 432 -8.79 -26.91 1.47
N ARG A 433 -10.07 -26.51 1.51
CA ARG A 433 -10.56 -25.31 0.82
C ARG A 433 -9.97 -24.01 1.40
N VAL A 434 -9.86 -23.90 2.73
CA VAL A 434 -9.18 -22.78 3.41
C VAL A 434 -7.73 -22.65 2.92
N ARG A 435 -6.99 -23.75 2.80
CA ARG A 435 -5.61 -23.75 2.28
C ARG A 435 -5.53 -23.32 0.81
N ALA A 436 -6.49 -23.71 -0.02
CA ALA A 436 -6.56 -23.24 -1.42
C ALA A 436 -6.79 -21.71 -1.47
N LEU A 437 -7.73 -21.20 -0.68
CA LEU A 437 -8.03 -19.76 -0.59
C LEU A 437 -6.86 -18.96 0.00
N GLN A 438 -6.10 -19.52 0.94
CA GLN A 438 -4.84 -18.94 1.43
C GLN A 438 -3.78 -18.84 0.33
N LEU A 439 -3.64 -19.83 -0.54
CA LEU A 439 -2.72 -19.77 -1.69
C LEU A 439 -3.16 -18.73 -2.75
N GLU A 440 -4.46 -18.50 -2.89
CA GLU A 440 -5.04 -17.39 -3.68
C GLU A 440 -5.06 -16.04 -2.93
N LEU A 441 -4.54 -15.99 -1.69
CA LEU A 441 -4.54 -14.83 -0.77
C LEU A 441 -5.94 -14.30 -0.39
N LYS A 442 -7.01 -15.05 -0.66
CA LYS A 442 -8.42 -14.69 -0.45
C LYS A 442 -8.86 -14.91 1.00
N TYR A 443 -8.32 -14.11 1.90
CA TYR A 443 -8.52 -14.29 3.34
C TYR A 443 -9.98 -14.09 3.78
N ASP A 444 -10.74 -13.18 3.15
CA ASP A 444 -12.17 -12.99 3.42
C ASP A 444 -13.02 -14.22 3.07
N GLU A 445 -12.79 -14.83 1.90
CA GLU A 445 -13.43 -16.10 1.52
C GLU A 445 -12.98 -17.25 2.44
N ALA A 446 -11.71 -17.29 2.82
CA ALA A 446 -11.16 -18.30 3.73
C ALA A 446 -11.80 -18.21 5.13
N LEU A 447 -12.01 -17.01 5.65
CA LEU A 447 -12.69 -16.79 6.94
C LEU A 447 -14.14 -17.28 6.92
N GLN A 448 -14.88 -17.07 5.83
CA GLN A 448 -16.24 -17.62 5.68
C GLN A 448 -16.26 -19.16 5.75
N VAL A 449 -15.23 -19.83 5.21
CA VAL A 449 -15.09 -21.30 5.30
C VAL A 449 -14.66 -21.74 6.69
N VAL A 450 -13.88 -20.93 7.43
CA VAL A 450 -13.56 -21.19 8.84
C VAL A 450 -14.78 -21.00 9.75
N ASP A 451 -15.61 -20.00 9.52
CA ASP A 451 -16.88 -19.84 10.26
C ASP A 451 -17.87 -20.98 9.96
N GLN A 452 -17.82 -21.59 8.76
CA GLN A 452 -18.53 -22.84 8.48
C GLN A 452 -17.97 -24.02 9.31
N ILE A 453 -16.65 -24.15 9.47
CA ILE A 453 -16.02 -25.16 10.34
C ILE A 453 -16.48 -24.95 11.80
N LEU A 454 -16.43 -23.71 12.30
CA LEU A 454 -16.84 -23.37 13.67
C LEU A 454 -18.36 -23.49 13.90
N THR A 455 -19.17 -23.43 12.84
CA THR A 455 -20.61 -23.75 12.91
C THR A 455 -20.86 -25.26 13.05
N ILE A 456 -19.98 -26.10 12.48
CA ILE A 456 -20.05 -27.57 12.56
C ILE A 456 -19.46 -28.11 13.88
N ASP A 457 -18.38 -27.50 14.35
CA ASP A 457 -17.74 -27.76 15.64
C ASP A 457 -17.18 -26.47 16.26
N PRO A 458 -17.93 -25.82 17.18
CA PRO A 458 -17.52 -24.57 17.83
C PRO A 458 -16.25 -24.66 18.69
N LEU A 459 -15.76 -25.87 19.00
CA LEU A 459 -14.56 -26.10 19.79
C LEU A 459 -13.39 -26.65 18.97
N SER A 460 -13.51 -26.67 17.63
CA SER A 460 -12.48 -27.16 16.73
C SER A 460 -11.17 -26.38 16.88
N PRO A 461 -10.07 -26.98 17.38
CA PRO A 461 -8.81 -26.25 17.60
C PRO A 461 -8.22 -25.71 16.29
N ALA A 462 -8.41 -26.46 15.20
CA ALA A 462 -8.01 -26.02 13.87
C ALA A 462 -8.85 -24.84 13.36
N GLY A 463 -10.16 -24.82 13.62
CA GLY A 463 -11.03 -23.71 13.25
C GLY A 463 -10.65 -22.41 13.98
N LEU A 464 -10.45 -22.48 15.29
CA LEU A 464 -10.09 -21.32 16.11
C LEU A 464 -8.72 -20.74 15.70
N LEU A 465 -7.69 -21.59 15.57
CA LEU A 465 -6.35 -21.18 15.13
C LEU A 465 -6.36 -20.60 13.71
N LEU A 466 -7.10 -21.23 12.78
CA LEU A 466 -7.22 -20.71 11.41
C LEU A 466 -7.93 -19.35 11.38
N LYS A 467 -8.90 -19.10 12.27
CA LYS A 467 -9.58 -17.80 12.35
C LYS A 467 -8.60 -16.69 12.75
N GLU A 468 -7.91 -16.87 13.88
CA GLU A 468 -6.90 -15.93 14.39
C GLU A 468 -5.82 -15.63 13.33
N VAL A 469 -5.21 -16.66 12.76
CA VAL A 469 -4.15 -16.53 11.74
C VAL A 469 -4.65 -15.89 10.43
N LEU A 470 -5.90 -16.12 10.03
CA LEU A 470 -6.49 -15.48 8.85
C LEU A 470 -6.90 -14.03 9.10
N GLU A 471 -7.40 -13.68 10.28
CA GLU A 471 -7.70 -12.30 10.66
C GLU A 471 -6.41 -11.47 10.70
N ASP A 472 -5.33 -11.99 11.30
CA ASP A 472 -4.00 -11.38 11.26
C ASP A 472 -3.44 -11.27 9.83
N ALA A 473 -3.51 -12.33 9.01
CA ALA A 473 -3.03 -12.30 7.63
C ALA A 473 -3.82 -11.31 6.75
N ARG A 474 -5.13 -11.17 6.99
CA ARG A 474 -6.01 -10.17 6.37
C ARG A 474 -5.61 -8.75 6.78
N ILE A 475 -5.44 -8.49 8.07
CA ILE A 475 -4.99 -7.20 8.59
C ILE A 475 -3.62 -6.83 8.02
N TYR A 476 -2.67 -7.77 8.01
CA TYR A 476 -1.34 -7.56 7.45
C TYR A 476 -1.37 -7.27 5.94
N ARG A 477 -2.21 -7.98 5.18
CA ARG A 477 -2.42 -7.71 3.74
C ARG A 477 -2.98 -6.30 3.52
N VAL A 478 -4.04 -5.92 4.24
CA VAL A 478 -4.68 -4.60 4.15
C VAL A 478 -3.69 -3.50 4.54
N TYR A 479 -2.96 -3.67 5.64
CA TYR A 479 -1.89 -2.75 6.04
C TYR A 479 -0.85 -2.58 4.91
N TYR A 480 -0.38 -3.66 4.31
CA TYR A 480 0.61 -3.58 3.23
C TYR A 480 0.07 -2.92 1.96
N THR A 481 -1.18 -3.19 1.55
CA THR A 481 -1.80 -2.49 0.42
C THR A 481 -1.98 -1.01 0.72
N THR A 482 -2.54 -0.64 1.88
CA THR A 482 -2.72 0.76 2.27
C THR A 482 -1.40 1.53 2.41
N GLN A 483 -0.34 0.93 2.95
CA GLN A 483 0.98 1.58 2.99
C GLN A 483 1.57 1.75 1.59
N ARG A 484 1.39 0.78 0.69
CA ARG A 484 1.82 0.85 -0.72
C ARG A 484 1.04 1.91 -1.50
N GLU A 485 -0.28 1.98 -1.34
CA GLU A 485 -1.14 3.01 -1.92
C GLU A 485 -0.81 4.39 -1.38
N LYS A 486 -0.58 4.53 -0.07
CA LYS A 486 -0.07 5.77 0.54
C LYS A 486 1.29 6.19 -0.03
N ALA A 487 2.21 5.25 -0.23
CA ALA A 487 3.51 5.53 -0.83
C ALA A 487 3.39 5.97 -2.30
N TYR A 488 2.50 5.37 -3.09
CA TYR A 488 2.22 5.81 -4.45
C TYR A 488 1.53 7.18 -4.50
N SER A 489 0.49 7.42 -3.67
CA SER A 489 -0.16 8.74 -3.56
C SER A 489 0.83 9.83 -3.15
N TYR A 490 1.66 9.59 -2.13
CA TYR A 490 2.71 10.54 -1.74
C TYR A 490 3.73 10.80 -2.87
N SER A 491 4.13 9.76 -3.60
CA SER A 491 5.04 9.90 -4.75
C SER A 491 4.40 10.71 -5.88
N ASN A 492 3.13 10.48 -6.19
CA ASN A 492 2.37 11.23 -7.19
C ASN A 492 2.23 12.71 -6.77
N HIS A 493 1.83 12.98 -5.52
CA HIS A 493 1.73 14.36 -5.02
C HIS A 493 3.09 15.07 -4.96
N SER A 494 4.21 14.36 -4.71
CA SER A 494 5.55 14.94 -4.84
C SER A 494 5.84 15.35 -6.28
N LEU A 495 5.54 14.50 -7.25
CA LEU A 495 5.71 14.80 -8.68
C LEU A 495 4.75 15.91 -9.18
N GLU A 496 3.53 15.97 -8.66
CA GLU A 496 2.57 17.06 -8.92
C GLU A 496 3.08 18.39 -8.37
N ASN A 497 3.63 18.41 -7.16
CA ASN A 497 4.24 19.60 -6.55
C ASN A 497 5.49 20.05 -7.32
N GLU A 498 6.39 19.12 -7.67
CA GLU A 498 7.58 19.41 -8.50
C GLU A 498 7.19 19.95 -9.88
N ALA A 499 6.14 19.38 -10.51
CA ALA A 499 5.62 19.89 -11.77
C ALA A 499 4.93 21.26 -11.63
N ALA A 500 4.27 21.54 -10.50
CA ALA A 500 3.64 22.82 -10.21
C ALA A 500 4.66 23.94 -9.90
N MET A 501 5.89 23.60 -9.53
CA MET A 501 7.02 24.53 -9.42
C MET A 501 7.62 24.95 -10.78
N ILE A 502 7.23 24.30 -11.89
CA ILE A 502 7.69 24.66 -13.22
C ILE A 502 6.91 25.89 -13.72
N ALA A 503 7.62 27.01 -13.89
CA ALA A 503 7.06 28.21 -14.51
C ALA A 503 6.65 27.93 -15.98
N PRO A 504 5.41 28.26 -16.40
CA PRO A 504 4.98 28.07 -17.77
C PRO A 504 5.68 29.05 -18.72
N MET A 505 5.91 28.58 -19.96
CA MET A 505 6.58 29.38 -21.01
C MET A 505 5.60 30.28 -21.78
N ASP A 506 4.32 29.91 -21.80
CA ASP A 506 3.24 30.59 -22.53
C ASP A 506 2.24 31.23 -21.56
N ILE A 507 1.56 32.30 -21.99
CA ILE A 507 0.57 33.02 -21.16
C ILE A 507 -0.68 32.17 -20.93
N ILE A 508 -1.08 31.34 -21.90
CA ILE A 508 -2.20 30.38 -21.81
C ILE A 508 -1.70 29.01 -22.25
N GLY A 509 -1.63 28.07 -21.31
CA GLY A 509 -1.37 26.65 -21.58
C GLY A 509 -2.67 25.85 -21.67
N TYR A 510 -2.78 25.00 -22.69
CA TYR A 510 -3.91 24.06 -22.86
C TYR A 510 -3.52 22.65 -22.34
N PRO A 511 -4.47 21.85 -21.84
CA PRO A 511 -4.20 20.46 -21.46
C PRO A 511 -3.90 19.59 -22.69
N ALA A 512 -3.11 18.54 -22.52
CA ALA A 512 -2.60 17.72 -23.63
C ALA A 512 -3.70 16.96 -24.41
N ASP A 513 -4.82 16.70 -23.75
CA ASP A 513 -6.00 15.98 -24.24
C ASP A 513 -7.19 16.91 -24.58
N TRP A 514 -6.96 18.23 -24.65
CA TRP A 514 -7.94 19.25 -25.01
C TRP A 514 -8.88 18.91 -26.19
N PRO A 515 -8.45 18.21 -27.27
CA PRO A 515 -9.36 17.75 -28.32
C PRO A 515 -10.42 16.77 -27.82
N ASN A 516 -10.08 15.87 -26.91
CA ASN A 516 -11.01 14.88 -26.35
C ASN A 516 -12.02 15.54 -25.41
N ILE A 517 -11.57 16.45 -24.55
CA ILE A 517 -12.44 17.29 -23.69
C ILE A 517 -13.43 18.08 -24.57
N SER A 518 -12.93 18.69 -25.65
CA SER A 518 -13.75 19.43 -26.62
C SER A 518 -14.76 18.56 -27.38
N LEU A 519 -14.47 17.27 -27.61
CA LEU A 519 -15.36 16.33 -28.29
C LEU A 519 -16.43 15.77 -27.34
N LYS A 520 -16.04 15.29 -26.14
CA LYS A 520 -16.97 14.76 -25.13
C LYS A 520 -18.09 15.76 -24.79
N ARG A 521 -17.75 17.04 -24.67
CA ARG A 521 -18.67 18.10 -24.22
C ARG A 521 -19.41 18.83 -25.35
N GLY A 522 -19.16 18.43 -26.61
CA GLY A 522 -19.80 19.05 -27.77
C GLY A 522 -21.26 18.62 -28.00
N GLU A 523 -21.69 17.49 -27.44
CA GLU A 523 -23.05 16.96 -27.63
C GLU A 523 -23.82 16.92 -26.29
N PRO A 524 -25.01 17.55 -26.21
CA PRO A 524 -25.84 17.51 -25.00
C PRO A 524 -26.45 16.12 -24.81
N MET A 525 -26.31 15.54 -23.61
CA MET A 525 -26.79 14.17 -23.32
C MET A 525 -28.29 14.02 -23.60
N GLN A 526 -28.65 13.06 -24.46
CA GLN A 526 -29.99 12.99 -25.06
C GLN A 526 -30.96 12.08 -24.27
N PHE A 527 -31.65 12.68 -23.29
CA PHE A 527 -32.95 12.29 -22.72
C PHE A 527 -33.25 10.79 -22.49
N THR A 528 -33.22 10.40 -21.22
CA THR A 528 -33.49 9.04 -20.73
C THR A 528 -35.00 8.71 -20.63
N GLU A 529 -35.62 8.31 -21.74
CA GLU A 529 -37.03 7.84 -21.84
C GLU A 529 -37.20 6.37 -21.38
N SER A 530 -38.43 5.92 -21.09
CA SER A 530 -38.73 4.50 -20.82
C SER A 530 -38.33 3.60 -22.01
N ALA A 531 -37.88 2.37 -21.74
CA ALA A 531 -37.28 1.52 -22.77
C ALA A 531 -38.22 1.22 -23.95
N GLN A 532 -39.52 1.07 -23.69
CA GLN A 532 -40.56 0.85 -24.70
C GLN A 532 -40.80 2.12 -25.54
N ASN A 533 -41.05 3.26 -24.91
CA ASN A 533 -41.32 4.52 -25.62
C ASN A 533 -40.09 4.99 -26.41
N ARG A 534 -38.88 4.82 -25.86
CA ARG A 534 -37.61 5.18 -26.52
C ARG A 534 -37.44 4.43 -27.84
N ALA A 535 -37.79 3.15 -27.89
CA ALA A 535 -37.72 2.34 -29.11
C ALA A 535 -38.71 2.81 -30.20
N VAL A 536 -39.92 3.22 -29.83
CA VAL A 536 -40.92 3.77 -30.75
C VAL A 536 -40.46 5.13 -31.30
N LEU A 537 -40.02 6.04 -30.42
CA LEU A 537 -39.57 7.38 -30.80
C LEU A 537 -38.30 7.36 -31.65
N ALA A 538 -37.31 6.53 -31.31
CA ALA A 538 -36.12 6.33 -32.13
C ALA A 538 -36.48 5.78 -33.53
N THR A 539 -37.41 4.82 -33.60
CA THR A 539 -37.90 4.30 -34.90
C THR A 539 -38.63 5.37 -35.72
N LEU A 540 -39.32 6.32 -35.09
CA LEU A 540 -39.94 7.47 -35.76
C LEU A 540 -38.90 8.49 -36.29
N GLN A 541 -37.78 8.65 -35.57
CA GLN A 541 -36.77 9.69 -35.86
C GLN A 541 -35.66 9.21 -36.79
N ASP A 542 -35.07 8.04 -36.56
CA ASP A 542 -33.97 7.50 -37.36
C ASP A 542 -34.43 7.00 -38.72
N ARG A 543 -35.65 6.42 -38.79
CA ARG A 543 -36.11 5.70 -39.97
C ARG A 543 -36.55 6.66 -41.07
N ARG A 544 -35.66 6.87 -42.05
CA ARG A 544 -35.94 7.71 -43.22
C ARG A 544 -36.55 6.92 -44.37
N ILE A 545 -37.64 7.42 -44.94
CA ILE A 545 -38.31 6.81 -46.09
C ILE A 545 -38.69 7.85 -47.16
N PRO A 546 -38.58 7.52 -48.45
CA PRO A 546 -39.23 8.27 -49.52
C PRO A 546 -40.71 7.85 -49.62
N VAL A 547 -41.62 8.82 -49.68
CA VAL A 547 -43.07 8.59 -49.82
C VAL A 547 -43.65 9.39 -50.98
N SER A 548 -44.66 8.82 -51.63
CA SER A 548 -45.32 9.42 -52.81
C SER A 548 -46.76 8.94 -52.91
N PHE A 549 -47.59 9.35 -51.95
CA PHE A 549 -49.03 9.11 -51.93
C PHE A 549 -49.73 10.04 -52.92
N ALA A 550 -50.65 9.51 -53.71
CA ALA A 550 -51.33 10.21 -54.80
C ALA A 550 -52.82 9.82 -54.80
N ASN A 551 -53.60 10.51 -53.98
CA ASN A 551 -55.02 10.23 -53.73
C ASN A 551 -55.25 8.80 -53.16
N ASN A 552 -54.36 8.37 -52.27
CA ASN A 552 -54.50 7.14 -51.46
C ASN A 552 -55.49 7.38 -50.30
N ARG A 553 -56.14 6.35 -49.76
CA ARG A 553 -56.97 6.49 -48.57
C ARG A 553 -56.10 6.70 -47.33
N LEU A 554 -56.61 7.39 -46.32
CA LEU A 554 -55.89 7.59 -45.07
C LEU A 554 -55.56 6.26 -44.38
N THR A 555 -56.49 5.28 -44.39
CA THR A 555 -56.20 3.92 -43.89
C THR A 555 -55.04 3.27 -44.64
N ASP A 556 -55.02 3.27 -45.98
CA ASP A 556 -53.92 2.68 -46.78
C ASP A 556 -52.56 3.30 -46.42
N VAL A 557 -52.54 4.60 -46.08
CA VAL A 557 -51.33 5.37 -45.73
C VAL A 557 -50.87 5.07 -44.31
N LEU A 558 -51.79 4.96 -43.34
CA LEU A 558 -51.46 4.62 -41.96
C LEU A 558 -51.04 3.14 -41.84
N ASP A 559 -51.71 2.23 -42.54
CA ASP A 559 -51.31 0.81 -42.63
C ASP A 559 -49.92 0.65 -43.27
N PHE A 560 -49.63 1.42 -44.32
CA PHE A 560 -48.28 1.48 -44.91
C PHE A 560 -47.24 1.99 -43.90
N ILE A 561 -47.56 3.03 -43.12
CA ILE A 561 -46.67 3.56 -42.06
C ILE A 561 -46.45 2.50 -40.97
N ALA A 562 -47.50 1.82 -40.50
CA ALA A 562 -47.40 0.74 -39.52
C ALA A 562 -46.57 -0.45 -40.04
N GLN A 563 -46.90 -0.97 -41.22
CA GLN A 563 -46.25 -2.14 -41.80
C GLN A 563 -44.79 -1.87 -42.20
N VAL A 564 -44.47 -0.66 -42.69
CA VAL A 564 -43.08 -0.28 -42.92
C VAL A 564 -42.35 -0.15 -41.59
N SER A 565 -42.88 0.64 -40.65
CA SER A 565 -42.19 0.96 -39.39
C SER A 565 -41.99 -0.23 -38.47
N ASN A 566 -42.89 -1.23 -38.51
CA ASN A 566 -43.00 -2.31 -37.53
C ASN A 566 -43.24 -1.78 -36.10
N LEU A 567 -44.08 -0.74 -36.00
CA LEU A 567 -44.56 -0.19 -34.73
C LEU A 567 -46.00 -0.64 -34.47
N ASN A 568 -46.33 -0.89 -33.20
CA ASN A 568 -47.71 -1.07 -32.79
C ASN A 568 -48.41 0.29 -32.87
N MET A 569 -49.35 0.44 -33.79
CA MET A 569 -50.16 1.64 -33.97
C MET A 569 -51.60 1.37 -33.55
N ASP A 570 -52.17 2.33 -32.84
CA ASP A 570 -53.59 2.38 -32.48
C ASP A 570 -54.21 3.63 -33.11
N ILE A 571 -55.44 3.53 -33.61
CA ILE A 571 -56.07 4.59 -34.41
C ILE A 571 -57.52 4.73 -33.97
N ASP A 572 -57.81 5.78 -33.19
CA ASP A 572 -59.16 6.10 -32.73
C ASP A 572 -59.94 6.82 -33.86
N TRP A 573 -60.43 6.02 -34.81
CA TRP A 573 -61.30 6.48 -35.88
C TRP A 573 -62.57 7.18 -35.37
N ALA A 574 -63.08 6.82 -34.19
CA ALA A 574 -64.27 7.48 -33.63
C ALA A 574 -63.96 8.92 -33.21
N SER A 575 -62.76 9.19 -32.68
CA SER A 575 -62.29 10.56 -32.41
C SER A 575 -62.03 11.36 -33.69
N LEU A 576 -61.54 10.70 -34.75
CA LEU A 576 -61.18 11.32 -36.03
C LEU A 576 -62.41 11.68 -36.86
N GLU A 577 -63.43 10.82 -36.89
CA GLU A 577 -64.72 11.10 -37.54
C GLU A 577 -65.43 12.31 -36.89
N MET A 578 -65.31 12.51 -35.56
CA MET A 578 -65.86 13.68 -34.87
C MET A 578 -65.24 15.01 -35.32
N ILE A 579 -64.00 14.99 -35.83
CA ILE A 579 -63.32 16.17 -36.40
C ILE A 579 -63.33 16.18 -37.95
N GLY A 580 -64.16 15.34 -38.57
CA GLY A 580 -64.38 15.32 -40.03
C GLY A 580 -63.34 14.54 -40.84
N ILE A 581 -62.56 13.66 -40.21
CA ILE A 581 -61.49 12.88 -40.85
C ILE A 581 -61.95 11.42 -41.00
N ASP A 582 -62.53 11.10 -42.17
CA ASP A 582 -62.97 9.75 -42.51
C ASP A 582 -61.78 8.81 -42.84
N PRO A 583 -61.89 7.48 -42.63
CA PRO A 583 -60.90 6.49 -43.10
C PRO A 583 -60.58 6.58 -44.61
N GLU A 584 -61.58 6.97 -45.41
CA GLU A 584 -61.51 7.11 -46.86
C GLU A 584 -60.87 8.44 -47.34
N THR A 585 -60.46 9.33 -46.42
CA THR A 585 -59.94 10.67 -46.74
C THR A 585 -58.73 10.60 -47.69
N PRO A 586 -58.73 11.30 -48.83
CA PRO A 586 -57.70 11.16 -49.85
C PRO A 586 -56.41 11.93 -49.52
N VAL A 587 -55.34 11.21 -49.19
CA VAL A 587 -54.00 11.75 -48.92
C VAL A 587 -53.21 11.91 -50.22
N SER A 588 -52.62 13.09 -50.41
CA SER A 588 -51.66 13.37 -51.50
C SER A 588 -50.42 14.06 -50.94
N LEU A 589 -49.30 13.35 -50.89
CA LEU A 589 -48.06 13.79 -50.25
C LEU A 589 -46.85 13.14 -50.91
N LYS A 590 -45.84 13.94 -51.27
CA LYS A 590 -44.60 13.47 -51.92
C LYS A 590 -43.38 14.07 -51.22
N LEU A 591 -42.60 13.23 -50.56
CA LEU A 591 -41.42 13.62 -49.77
C LEU A 591 -40.23 12.69 -50.08
N THR A 592 -39.05 13.27 -50.31
CA THR A 592 -37.83 12.54 -50.62
C THR A 592 -36.97 12.30 -49.37
N SER A 593 -36.98 11.08 -48.85
CA SER A 593 -36.07 10.58 -47.80
C SER A 593 -36.08 11.38 -46.48
N VAL A 594 -37.28 11.66 -45.97
CA VAL A 594 -37.51 12.32 -44.67
C VAL A 594 -37.70 11.30 -43.55
N THR A 595 -37.63 11.72 -42.27
CA THR A 595 -37.91 10.86 -41.11
C THR A 595 -39.38 10.43 -41.08
N LEU A 596 -39.67 9.28 -40.47
CA LEU A 596 -41.04 8.76 -40.35
C LEU A 596 -41.95 9.70 -39.54
N GLU A 597 -41.42 10.33 -38.49
CA GLU A 597 -42.07 11.43 -37.75
C GLU A 597 -42.48 12.58 -38.70
N THR A 598 -41.58 12.99 -39.63
CA THR A 598 -41.89 14.02 -40.62
C THR A 598 -42.98 13.56 -41.59
N VAL A 599 -43.00 12.27 -41.98
CA VAL A 599 -44.09 11.72 -42.81
C VAL A 599 -45.42 11.80 -42.05
N LEU A 600 -45.47 11.29 -40.82
CA LEU A 600 -46.68 11.21 -40.02
C LEU A 600 -47.27 12.61 -39.77
N ASN A 601 -46.44 13.56 -39.31
CA ASN A 601 -46.84 14.95 -39.11
C ASN A 601 -47.41 15.58 -40.39
N ARG A 602 -46.79 15.33 -41.56
CA ARG A 602 -47.25 15.87 -42.85
C ARG A 602 -48.42 15.11 -43.47
N VAL A 603 -48.71 13.88 -43.05
CA VAL A 603 -49.95 13.18 -43.40
C VAL A 603 -51.11 13.76 -42.59
N LEU A 604 -50.96 13.88 -41.27
CA LEU A 604 -52.01 14.41 -40.38
C LEU A 604 -52.36 15.87 -40.73
N GLU A 605 -51.36 16.74 -40.90
CA GLU A 605 -51.51 18.14 -41.38
C GLU A 605 -52.17 18.27 -42.77
N LYS A 606 -52.27 17.17 -43.55
CA LYS A 606 -52.91 17.15 -44.87
C LYS A 606 -54.33 16.61 -44.86
N VAL A 607 -54.78 16.00 -43.76
CA VAL A 607 -56.16 15.52 -43.58
C VAL A 607 -56.94 16.33 -42.55
N SER A 608 -56.27 17.00 -41.61
CA SER A 608 -56.93 17.81 -40.58
C SER A 608 -57.16 19.27 -41.01
N ASP A 609 -58.19 19.89 -40.43
CA ASP A 609 -58.40 21.33 -40.53
C ASP A 609 -57.33 22.12 -39.75
N PRO A 610 -56.91 23.33 -40.19
CA PRO A 610 -56.02 24.19 -39.42
C PRO A 610 -56.46 24.50 -37.99
N ASP A 611 -57.77 24.57 -37.73
CA ASP A 611 -58.34 24.96 -36.43
C ASP A 611 -58.71 23.75 -35.55
N ILE A 612 -58.91 22.56 -36.14
CA ILE A 612 -59.24 21.32 -35.40
C ILE A 612 -58.39 20.16 -35.95
N ARG A 613 -57.42 19.71 -35.15
CA ARG A 613 -56.32 18.86 -35.63
C ARG A 613 -56.43 17.39 -35.23
N ALA A 614 -55.81 16.53 -36.04
CA ALA A 614 -55.42 15.18 -35.65
C ALA A 614 -53.95 15.18 -35.22
N GLY A 615 -53.62 14.42 -34.18
CA GLY A 615 -52.26 14.31 -33.66
C GLY A 615 -51.83 12.86 -33.47
N TRP A 616 -50.71 12.68 -32.78
CA TRP A 616 -50.28 11.38 -32.29
C TRP A 616 -49.59 11.51 -30.93
N ALA A 617 -49.65 10.44 -30.14
CA ALA A 617 -48.90 10.29 -28.89
C ALA A 617 -48.29 8.89 -28.82
N VAL A 618 -47.29 8.72 -27.95
CA VAL A 618 -46.70 7.41 -27.64
C VAL A 618 -46.89 7.14 -26.16
N THR A 619 -47.57 6.03 -25.86
CA THR A 619 -47.87 5.57 -24.49
C THR A 619 -47.66 4.05 -24.43
N ASP A 620 -46.98 3.56 -23.40
CA ASP A 620 -46.69 2.12 -23.18
C ASP A 620 -46.08 1.36 -24.39
N GLY A 621 -45.32 2.06 -25.25
CA GLY A 621 -44.76 1.49 -26.48
C GLY A 621 -45.75 1.33 -27.64
N ILE A 622 -46.91 1.97 -27.57
CA ILE A 622 -47.93 2.04 -28.63
C ILE A 622 -47.99 3.47 -29.17
N LEU A 623 -48.09 3.62 -30.50
CA LEU A 623 -48.26 4.90 -31.19
C LEU A 623 -49.76 5.13 -31.47
N THR A 624 -50.43 5.95 -30.66
CA THR A 624 -51.85 6.25 -30.79
C THR A 624 -52.07 7.48 -31.67
N ILE A 625 -52.95 7.38 -32.66
CA ILE A 625 -53.44 8.48 -33.51
C ILE A 625 -54.90 8.74 -33.16
N ALA A 626 -55.23 10.00 -32.86
CA ALA A 626 -56.58 10.43 -32.47
C ALA A 626 -56.75 11.93 -32.75
N SER A 627 -57.96 12.47 -32.51
CA SER A 627 -58.16 13.92 -32.48
C SER A 627 -57.35 14.57 -31.35
N ASP A 628 -56.90 15.80 -31.60
CA ASP A 628 -56.09 16.59 -30.66
C ASP A 628 -56.81 16.82 -29.32
N GLU A 629 -58.15 16.88 -29.32
CA GLU A 629 -58.95 16.94 -28.09
C GLU A 629 -58.87 15.64 -27.26
N VAL A 630 -58.92 14.46 -27.90
CA VAL A 630 -58.78 13.16 -27.21
C VAL A 630 -57.35 12.95 -26.72
N LEU A 631 -56.35 13.40 -27.47
CA LEU A 631 -54.94 13.36 -27.06
C LEU A 631 -54.66 14.31 -25.88
N ARG A 632 -55.26 15.51 -25.85
CA ARG A 632 -55.22 16.40 -24.68
C ARG A 632 -55.85 15.77 -23.44
N ARG A 633 -57.01 15.11 -23.59
CA ARG A 633 -57.71 14.42 -22.48
C ARG A 633 -56.95 13.21 -21.92
N ASN A 634 -55.98 12.65 -22.65
CA ASN A 634 -55.13 11.55 -22.19
C ASN A 634 -53.97 12.09 -21.33
N THR A 635 -54.29 12.60 -20.14
CA THR A 635 -53.29 13.13 -19.20
C THR A 635 -52.77 12.05 -18.24
N VAL A 636 -51.50 12.19 -17.86
CA VAL A 636 -50.83 11.37 -16.85
C VAL A 636 -50.49 12.27 -15.67
N LEU A 637 -50.43 11.72 -14.46
CA LEU A 637 -49.95 12.44 -13.27
C LEU A 637 -48.52 11.98 -12.96
N GLU A 638 -47.58 12.92 -13.00
CA GLU A 638 -46.17 12.71 -12.66
C GLU A 638 -45.74 13.59 -11.48
N ILE A 639 -44.70 13.15 -10.77
CA ILE A 639 -44.17 13.83 -9.58
C ILE A 639 -42.69 14.15 -9.79
N TYR A 640 -42.37 15.44 -9.88
CA TYR A 640 -41.01 15.93 -10.02
C TYR A 640 -40.49 16.48 -8.70
N ASP A 641 -39.47 15.86 -8.10
CA ASP A 641 -38.73 16.48 -6.99
C ASP A 641 -37.85 17.62 -7.56
N ILE A 642 -38.00 18.85 -7.04
CA ILE A 642 -37.22 20.03 -7.44
C ILE A 642 -36.37 20.58 -6.28
N ARG A 643 -36.20 19.85 -5.18
CA ARG A 643 -35.50 20.33 -3.98
C ARG A 643 -34.04 20.68 -4.22
N ASP A 644 -33.42 20.06 -5.23
CA ASP A 644 -32.10 20.37 -5.77
C ASP A 644 -32.03 21.75 -6.45
N LEU A 645 -33.08 22.14 -7.17
CA LEU A 645 -33.25 23.46 -7.77
C LEU A 645 -33.64 24.54 -6.73
N LEU A 646 -34.18 24.14 -5.57
CA LEU A 646 -34.58 25.03 -4.47
C LEU A 646 -33.47 25.28 -3.42
N ILE A 647 -32.25 24.82 -3.65
CA ILE A 647 -31.09 25.21 -2.84
C ILE A 647 -30.70 26.64 -3.22
N ASP A 648 -30.74 27.55 -2.26
CA ASP A 648 -30.16 28.88 -2.42
C ASP A 648 -28.64 28.81 -2.21
N ILE A 649 -27.89 29.54 -3.04
CA ILE A 649 -26.43 29.45 -3.12
C ILE A 649 -25.88 30.78 -2.59
N PRO A 650 -25.31 30.80 -1.37
CA PRO A 650 -24.82 32.04 -0.78
C PRO A 650 -23.53 32.51 -1.47
N ASP A 651 -23.51 33.78 -1.86
CA ASP A 651 -22.29 34.49 -2.28
C ASP A 651 -21.45 34.89 -1.06
N TYR A 652 -20.14 34.65 -1.14
CA TYR A 652 -19.17 34.93 -0.08
C TYR A 652 -18.19 36.04 -0.53
N THR A 653 -18.72 37.24 -0.76
CA THR A 653 -17.96 38.42 -1.17
C THR A 653 -17.03 38.99 -0.10
N ASP A 654 -17.31 38.69 1.18
CA ASP A 654 -16.70 39.34 2.34
C ASP A 654 -15.32 38.74 2.69
N ALA A 655 -14.40 38.79 1.73
CA ALA A 655 -13.02 38.35 1.90
C ALA A 655 -12.21 39.34 2.76
N PRO A 656 -11.51 38.90 3.82
CA PRO A 656 -10.65 39.78 4.62
C PRO A 656 -9.52 40.40 3.78
N THR A 657 -9.34 41.72 3.88
CA THR A 657 -8.33 42.44 3.11
C THR A 657 -7.02 42.60 3.89
N PHE A 658 -5.89 42.47 3.20
CA PHE A 658 -4.59 42.90 3.72
C PHE A 658 -4.46 44.42 3.57
N ASP A 659 -4.77 45.18 4.61
CA ASP A 659 -4.51 46.63 4.68
C ASP A 659 -3.73 46.99 5.95
N LEU A 660 -2.53 47.55 5.76
CA LEU A 660 -1.67 48.06 6.82
C LEU A 660 -2.30 49.24 7.57
N ASN A 661 -3.17 50.03 6.91
CA ASN A 661 -3.81 51.17 7.53
C ASN A 661 -4.87 50.75 8.55
N SER A 662 -5.51 49.59 8.37
CA SER A 662 -6.49 49.06 9.33
C SER A 662 -5.84 48.64 10.65
N VAL A 663 -4.65 48.04 10.56
CA VAL A 663 -3.76 47.71 11.69
C VAL A 663 -3.32 49.00 12.39
N LEU A 664 -2.66 49.91 11.65
CA LEU A 664 -2.12 51.17 12.20
C LEU A 664 -3.17 52.13 12.78
N GLN A 665 -4.44 52.06 12.34
CA GLN A 665 -5.53 52.88 12.92
C GLN A 665 -6.14 52.27 14.20
N GLY A 666 -5.86 51.01 14.53
CA GLY A 666 -6.30 50.39 15.79
C GLY A 666 -5.71 51.05 17.05
N SER A 667 -4.52 51.64 16.92
CA SER A 667 -3.75 52.29 18.01
C SER A 667 -4.50 53.39 18.78
N GLN A 668 -5.59 53.96 18.26
CA GLN A 668 -6.38 54.99 18.97
C GLN A 668 -7.57 54.44 19.79
N GLY A 669 -7.65 53.12 20.01
CA GLY A 669 -8.73 52.50 20.78
C GLY A 669 -8.35 51.20 21.48
N GLY A 670 -7.55 51.28 22.55
CA GLY A 670 -7.05 50.10 23.30
C GLY A 670 -8.17 49.16 23.76
N GLY A 671 -8.16 47.91 23.27
CA GLY A 671 -9.30 47.01 23.45
C GLY A 671 -9.17 45.56 22.96
N GLY A 672 -7.95 45.02 22.83
CA GLY A 672 -7.71 43.60 22.53
C GLY A 672 -7.70 43.25 21.04
N GLY A 673 -6.70 42.44 20.63
CA GLY A 673 -6.49 42.04 19.24
C GLY A 673 -7.69 41.27 18.67
N GLN A 674 -8.47 41.93 17.80
CA GLN A 674 -9.67 41.36 17.23
C GLN A 674 -9.31 40.30 16.19
N SER A 675 -9.47 39.02 16.55
CA SER A 675 -9.25 37.90 15.63
C SER A 675 -10.15 38.05 14.39
N PRO A 676 -9.63 37.91 13.15
CA PRO A 676 -10.46 38.06 11.93
C PRO A 676 -11.59 37.02 11.84
N PHE A 677 -11.47 35.92 12.60
CA PHE A 677 -12.50 34.89 12.73
C PHE A 677 -13.62 35.23 13.74
N GLN A 678 -13.62 36.42 14.35
CA GLN A 678 -14.50 36.75 15.48
C GLN A 678 -15.37 38.02 15.28
N GLN A 679 -15.87 38.26 14.07
CA GLN A 679 -16.92 39.28 13.85
C GLN A 679 -18.03 38.85 12.87
N THR A 680 -18.93 37.97 13.33
CA THR A 680 -20.24 37.76 12.64
C THR A 680 -21.41 37.51 13.62
N GLY A 681 -21.27 37.91 14.89
CA GLY A 681 -22.26 37.61 15.95
C GLY A 681 -23.41 38.62 16.09
N GLN A 682 -23.27 39.83 15.53
CA GLN A 682 -24.24 40.92 15.68
C GLN A 682 -24.06 41.94 14.55
N GLY A 683 -25.16 42.35 13.91
CA GLY A 683 -25.11 43.24 12.74
C GLY A 683 -25.12 42.52 11.38
N GLY A 684 -25.49 41.23 11.34
CA GLY A 684 -25.70 40.53 10.09
C GLY A 684 -26.81 41.19 9.25
N GLN A 685 -26.40 41.84 8.16
CA GLN A 685 -27.12 41.65 6.90
C GLN A 685 -27.15 40.13 6.70
N GLY A 686 -28.34 39.53 6.77
CA GLY A 686 -28.47 38.14 6.35
C GLY A 686 -28.07 38.09 4.88
N VAL A 687 -27.21 37.14 4.49
CA VAL A 687 -27.05 36.79 3.07
C VAL A 687 -28.46 36.63 2.52
N ASP A 688 -28.80 37.43 1.49
CA ASP A 688 -30.18 37.79 1.14
C ASP A 688 -30.92 36.57 0.56
N ARG A 689 -31.34 35.70 1.48
CA ARG A 689 -31.63 34.31 1.17
C ARG A 689 -32.97 34.23 0.48
N ARG A 690 -32.94 33.91 -0.81
CA ARG A 690 -34.12 33.92 -1.68
C ARG A 690 -35.21 33.05 -1.06
N ASP A 691 -36.44 33.54 -0.98
CA ASP A 691 -37.47 32.76 -0.29
C ASP A 691 -37.76 31.47 -1.06
N ARG A 692 -38.03 30.39 -0.31
CA ARG A 692 -38.29 29.10 -0.92
C ARG A 692 -39.61 29.09 -1.69
N GLY A 693 -40.60 29.89 -1.29
CA GLY A 693 -41.82 30.14 -2.05
C GLY A 693 -41.53 30.86 -3.36
N GLU A 694 -40.78 31.97 -3.32
CA GLU A 694 -40.39 32.72 -4.53
C GLU A 694 -39.65 31.84 -5.55
N MET A 695 -38.71 30.98 -5.11
CA MET A 695 -38.02 30.05 -6.01
C MET A 695 -38.92 28.92 -6.55
N ILE A 696 -39.96 28.51 -5.80
CA ILE A 696 -40.97 27.56 -6.28
C ILE A 696 -41.83 28.23 -7.37
N GLU A 697 -42.29 29.46 -7.11
CA GLU A 697 -43.10 30.25 -8.05
C GLU A 697 -42.31 30.57 -9.33
N GLU A 698 -41.03 30.96 -9.24
CA GLU A 698 -40.15 31.17 -10.40
C GLU A 698 -40.05 29.90 -11.29
N ILE A 699 -39.93 28.70 -10.69
CA ILE A 699 -39.89 27.43 -11.44
C ILE A 699 -41.26 27.09 -12.05
N ILE A 700 -42.36 27.34 -11.34
CA ILE A 700 -43.73 27.12 -11.84
C ILE A 700 -44.02 28.05 -13.02
N ASP A 701 -43.68 29.33 -12.93
CA ASP A 701 -43.83 30.32 -14.00
C ASP A 701 -42.96 29.98 -15.21
N ILE A 702 -41.71 29.54 -15.00
CA ILE A 702 -40.84 29.05 -16.09
C ILE A 702 -41.46 27.85 -16.81
N ILE A 703 -42.10 26.91 -16.10
CA ILE A 703 -42.78 25.77 -16.71
C ILE A 703 -44.03 26.23 -17.49
N THR A 704 -44.94 26.97 -16.84
CA THR A 704 -46.26 27.31 -17.42
C THR A 704 -46.14 28.30 -18.58
N SER A 705 -45.19 29.24 -18.54
CA SER A 705 -45.00 30.21 -19.63
C SER A 705 -44.32 29.65 -20.88
N ASN A 706 -43.54 28.57 -20.77
CA ASN A 706 -42.77 28.00 -21.89
C ASN A 706 -43.36 26.71 -22.47
N ILE A 707 -44.21 25.99 -21.72
CA ILE A 707 -44.76 24.70 -22.12
C ILE A 707 -46.27 24.80 -22.14
N ASP A 708 -46.86 24.83 -23.35
CA ASP A 708 -48.31 24.80 -23.58
C ASP A 708 -49.12 25.85 -22.78
N PRO A 709 -48.75 27.15 -22.86
CA PRO A 709 -49.17 28.19 -21.91
C PRO A 709 -50.67 28.47 -21.90
N GLU A 710 -51.40 28.16 -22.98
CA GLU A 710 -52.84 28.39 -23.10
C GLU A 710 -53.68 27.32 -22.38
N ASN A 711 -53.12 26.13 -22.15
CA ASN A 711 -53.87 24.94 -21.75
C ASN A 711 -53.79 24.57 -20.25
N TRP A 712 -53.16 25.41 -19.42
CA TRP A 712 -53.10 25.21 -17.96
C TRP A 712 -54.34 25.77 -17.21
N ASP A 713 -54.73 25.10 -16.14
CA ASP A 713 -55.75 25.50 -15.14
C ASP A 713 -55.54 26.96 -14.67
N VAL A 714 -54.29 27.35 -14.39
CA VAL A 714 -53.92 28.72 -14.00
C VAL A 714 -54.09 29.77 -15.11
N SER A 715 -54.07 29.35 -16.38
CA SER A 715 -54.34 30.18 -17.55
C SER A 715 -55.82 30.19 -17.96
N GLY A 716 -56.66 29.35 -17.33
CA GLY A 716 -58.05 29.10 -17.72
C GLY A 716 -58.26 28.00 -18.76
N GLY A 717 -57.22 27.21 -19.07
CA GLY A 717 -57.31 25.98 -19.86
C GLY A 717 -57.78 24.78 -19.04
N ASP A 718 -58.14 23.69 -19.71
CA ASP A 718 -58.78 22.51 -19.09
C ASP A 718 -57.89 21.26 -18.97
N THR A 719 -56.67 21.32 -19.51
CA THR A 719 -55.86 20.15 -19.83
C THR A 719 -54.68 19.96 -18.85
N GLY A 720 -53.93 21.00 -18.54
CA GLY A 720 -52.76 20.94 -17.65
C GLY A 720 -53.06 21.45 -16.23
N SER A 721 -52.61 20.75 -15.20
CA SER A 721 -52.59 21.29 -13.83
C SER A 721 -51.26 21.02 -13.12
N ILE A 722 -50.84 21.97 -12.29
CA ILE A 722 -49.58 21.95 -11.53
C ILE A 722 -49.84 22.36 -10.09
N ARG A 723 -49.28 21.61 -9.12
CA ARG A 723 -49.37 21.91 -7.68
C ARG A 723 -48.06 21.57 -6.99
N GLU A 724 -47.62 22.41 -6.07
CA GLU A 724 -46.50 22.09 -5.18
C GLU A 724 -46.95 21.23 -4.00
N PHE A 725 -46.05 20.37 -3.53
CA PHE A 725 -46.11 19.76 -2.20
C PHE A 725 -44.71 19.47 -1.65
N ASN A 726 -44.24 20.27 -0.68
CA ASN A 726 -42.97 20.10 0.05
C ASN A 726 -41.67 20.12 -0.80
N GLY A 727 -41.67 20.81 -1.93
CA GLY A 727 -40.59 20.84 -2.92
C GLY A 727 -40.73 19.81 -4.04
N ASN A 728 -41.90 19.17 -4.15
CA ASN A 728 -42.25 18.31 -5.27
C ASN A 728 -43.34 19.00 -6.10
N LEU A 729 -43.16 19.06 -7.42
CA LEU A 729 -44.22 19.47 -8.35
C LEU A 729 -45.02 18.23 -8.74
N ILE A 730 -46.30 18.21 -8.37
CA ILE A 730 -47.28 17.25 -8.84
C ILE A 730 -47.93 17.86 -10.08
N ILE A 731 -47.68 17.27 -11.25
CA ILE A 731 -48.15 17.79 -12.53
C ILE A 731 -49.04 16.74 -13.19
N THR A 732 -50.20 17.16 -13.67
CA THR A 732 -51.08 16.35 -14.52
C THR A 732 -51.19 17.02 -15.89
N ASN A 733 -50.64 16.41 -16.94
CA ASN A 733 -50.62 16.96 -18.30
C ASN A 733 -50.45 15.84 -19.35
N THR A 734 -50.34 16.17 -20.64
CA THR A 734 -50.13 15.19 -21.72
C THR A 734 -48.71 14.59 -21.69
N PRO A 735 -48.50 13.36 -22.17
CA PRO A 735 -47.15 12.78 -22.34
C PRO A 735 -46.21 13.61 -23.25
N ALA A 736 -46.75 14.45 -24.13
CA ALA A 736 -45.96 15.41 -24.90
C ALA A 736 -45.40 16.53 -24.01
N ASN A 737 -46.25 17.13 -23.18
CA ASN A 737 -45.85 18.19 -22.25
C ASN A 737 -44.94 17.66 -21.14
N HIS A 738 -45.16 16.45 -20.64
CA HIS A 738 -44.25 15.81 -19.67
C HIS A 738 -42.82 15.63 -20.21
N ARG A 739 -42.64 15.24 -21.49
CA ARG A 739 -41.29 15.20 -22.12
C ARG A 739 -40.63 16.58 -22.13
N SER A 740 -41.37 17.63 -22.48
CA SER A 740 -40.87 19.02 -22.44
C SER A 740 -40.49 19.47 -21.02
N ILE A 741 -41.29 19.11 -20.00
CA ILE A 741 -41.02 19.45 -18.59
C ILE A 741 -39.75 18.74 -18.10
N ILE A 742 -39.60 17.44 -18.39
CA ILE A 742 -38.38 16.70 -18.01
C ILE A 742 -37.15 17.30 -18.70
N ALA A 743 -37.23 17.62 -19.99
CA ALA A 743 -36.13 18.24 -20.73
C ALA A 743 -35.77 19.64 -20.19
N LEU A 744 -36.75 20.44 -19.76
CA LEU A 744 -36.55 21.75 -19.14
C LEU A 744 -35.91 21.63 -17.76
N LEU A 745 -36.49 20.83 -16.87
CA LEU A 745 -35.96 20.58 -15.52
C LEU A 745 -34.57 19.95 -15.57
N SER A 746 -34.30 19.03 -16.51
CA SER A 746 -32.98 18.44 -16.70
C SER A 746 -31.93 19.49 -17.08
N LYS A 747 -32.24 20.43 -17.97
CA LYS A 747 -31.33 21.54 -18.32
C LYS A 747 -31.08 22.50 -17.16
N LEU A 748 -32.12 22.82 -16.38
CA LEU A 748 -31.98 23.66 -15.17
C LEU A 748 -31.07 22.99 -14.12
N ARG A 749 -31.23 21.68 -13.91
CA ARG A 749 -30.31 20.90 -13.05
C ARG A 749 -28.90 20.87 -13.62
N GLU A 750 -28.76 20.61 -14.91
CA GLU A 750 -27.45 20.50 -15.58
C GLU A 750 -26.63 21.80 -15.50
N VAL A 751 -27.29 22.97 -15.56
CA VAL A 751 -26.64 24.29 -15.36
C VAL A 751 -26.22 24.53 -13.90
N ARG A 752 -27.03 24.10 -12.93
CA ARG A 752 -26.76 24.21 -11.48
C ARG A 752 -25.76 23.15 -10.96
N ALA A 753 -25.65 22.01 -11.61
CA ALA A 753 -24.77 20.90 -11.21
C ALA A 753 -23.28 21.14 -11.57
N LEU A 754 -22.98 22.16 -12.37
CA LEU A 754 -21.61 22.56 -12.70
C LEU A 754 -20.94 23.19 -11.48
N GLN A 755 -19.84 22.59 -11.04
CA GLN A 755 -18.92 23.19 -10.08
C GLN A 755 -17.61 23.56 -10.77
N ILE A 756 -16.92 24.57 -10.24
CA ILE A 756 -15.61 25.01 -10.72
C ILE A 756 -14.63 24.80 -9.57
N ASN A 757 -13.65 23.93 -9.75
CA ASN A 757 -12.46 23.92 -8.90
C ASN A 757 -11.43 24.88 -9.52
N VAL A 758 -11.00 25.88 -8.77
CA VAL A 758 -9.90 26.76 -9.15
C VAL A 758 -8.68 26.45 -8.30
N GLU A 759 -7.54 26.28 -8.96
CA GLU A 759 -6.21 26.22 -8.40
C GLU A 759 -5.45 27.48 -8.82
N THR A 760 -5.17 28.38 -7.86
CA THR A 760 -4.30 29.54 -8.08
C THR A 760 -2.92 29.20 -7.54
N ARG A 761 -1.84 29.53 -8.27
CA ARG A 761 -0.45 29.28 -7.85
C ARG A 761 0.33 30.57 -7.80
N PHE A 762 0.85 30.89 -6.63
CA PHE A 762 1.84 31.95 -6.41
C PHE A 762 3.21 31.28 -6.42
N LEU A 763 3.95 31.45 -7.52
CA LEU A 763 5.28 30.86 -7.71
C LEU A 763 6.32 31.97 -7.59
N LEU A 764 7.08 31.96 -6.50
CA LEU A 764 8.17 32.88 -6.24
C LEU A 764 9.51 32.19 -6.52
N VAL A 765 10.17 32.60 -7.61
CA VAL A 765 11.51 32.13 -7.99
C VAL A 765 12.53 33.19 -7.61
N ALA A 766 13.49 32.85 -6.77
CA ALA A 766 14.63 33.72 -6.46
C ALA A 766 15.96 33.06 -6.89
N GLN A 767 16.85 33.87 -7.45
CA GLN A 767 18.22 33.50 -7.81
C GLN A 767 19.17 34.64 -7.43
N ASP A 768 20.01 34.37 -6.43
CA ASP A 768 21.04 35.28 -5.96
C ASP A 768 22.42 34.75 -6.39
N PHE A 769 23.27 35.64 -6.90
CA PHE A 769 24.64 35.34 -7.32
C PHE A 769 25.59 36.36 -6.71
N PHE A 770 26.76 35.88 -6.26
CA PHE A 770 27.83 36.72 -5.73
C PHE A 770 29.19 36.19 -6.20
N GLU A 771 30.04 37.07 -6.70
CA GLU A 771 31.45 36.78 -6.99
C GLU A 771 32.33 37.93 -6.46
N GLN A 772 33.24 37.60 -5.56
CA GLN A 772 34.31 38.47 -5.06
C GLN A 772 35.65 37.92 -5.51
N ILE A 773 36.46 38.78 -6.13
CA ILE A 773 37.89 38.54 -6.33
C ILE A 773 38.65 39.74 -5.74
N GLY A 774 39.31 39.48 -4.63
CA GLY A 774 40.05 40.43 -3.82
C GLY A 774 41.54 40.15 -3.79
N PHE A 775 42.33 41.20 -3.96
CA PHE A 775 43.78 41.24 -3.76
C PHE A 775 44.12 42.50 -2.96
N ASP A 776 44.88 42.34 -1.90
CA ASP A 776 45.45 43.41 -1.09
C ASP A 776 46.95 43.17 -0.96
N ILE A 777 47.76 44.22 -1.15
CA ILE A 777 49.23 44.14 -1.27
C ILE A 777 49.85 45.39 -0.65
N ASP A 778 50.37 45.24 0.56
CA ASP A 778 51.13 46.26 1.25
C ASP A 778 52.63 46.09 1.01
N VAL A 779 53.30 47.17 0.61
CA VAL A 779 54.74 47.19 0.32
C VAL A 779 55.44 48.12 1.30
N TYR A 780 56.33 47.57 2.13
CA TYR A 780 57.16 48.32 3.07
C TYR A 780 58.57 48.46 2.52
N LEU A 781 58.93 49.67 2.11
CA LEU A 781 60.26 50.01 1.61
C LEU A 781 61.19 50.42 2.76
N ASN A 782 62.49 50.14 2.58
CA ASN A 782 63.55 50.38 3.58
C ASN A 782 63.37 49.55 4.87
N ALA A 783 62.96 48.28 4.71
CA ALA A 783 62.66 47.35 5.81
C ALA A 783 63.90 46.84 6.56
N LYS A 784 65.12 47.25 6.15
CA LYS A 784 66.39 47.01 6.85
C LYS A 784 67.10 48.30 7.25
N ASN A 785 66.38 49.42 7.43
CA ASN A 785 67.00 50.65 7.91
C ASN A 785 67.61 50.44 9.32
N ASN A 786 68.57 51.30 9.71
CA ASN A 786 69.26 51.14 11.00
C ASN A 786 68.32 51.22 12.21
N GLU A 787 67.25 52.02 12.13
CA GLU A 787 66.25 52.18 13.20
C GLU A 787 65.52 50.85 13.44
N PHE A 788 65.05 50.19 12.37
CA PHE A 788 64.39 48.89 12.42
C PHE A 788 65.33 47.78 12.89
N ASN A 789 66.56 47.73 12.36
CA ASN A 789 67.53 46.72 12.79
C ASN A 789 67.87 46.82 14.28
N ILE A 790 68.00 48.05 14.81
CA ILE A 790 68.26 48.29 16.24
C ILE A 790 67.01 47.94 17.08
N ALA A 791 65.82 48.37 16.65
CA ALA A 791 64.57 47.99 17.33
C ALA A 791 64.38 46.47 17.35
N ARG A 792 64.76 45.76 16.27
CA ARG A 792 64.70 44.30 16.18
C ARG A 792 65.79 43.57 16.99
N THR A 793 66.89 44.23 17.35
CA THR A 793 67.82 43.69 18.37
C THR A 793 67.28 43.81 19.80
N ILE A 794 66.23 44.61 20.03
CA ILE A 794 65.53 44.74 21.32
C ILE A 794 64.30 43.82 21.34
N ASP A 795 63.50 43.81 20.27
CA ASP A 795 62.38 42.89 20.06
C ASP A 795 62.55 42.12 18.73
N PRO A 796 63.03 40.85 18.76
CA PRO A 796 63.22 40.06 17.55
C PRO A 796 61.94 39.75 16.74
N SER A 797 60.76 39.92 17.35
CA SER A 797 59.45 39.66 16.73
C SER A 797 58.88 40.83 15.94
N LEU A 798 59.44 42.03 16.13
CA LEU A 798 59.05 43.28 15.48
C LEU A 798 58.98 43.18 13.95
N LEU A 799 57.88 43.67 13.38
CA LEU A 799 57.68 43.77 11.94
C LEU A 799 57.68 45.25 11.46
N PRO A 800 58.12 45.54 10.22
CA PRO A 800 57.97 46.84 9.56
C PRO A 800 56.53 47.39 9.53
N SER A 801 55.52 46.50 9.59
CA SER A 801 54.11 46.86 9.76
C SER A 801 53.85 47.63 11.06
N ASP A 802 54.55 47.29 12.14
CA ASP A 802 54.27 47.77 13.49
C ASP A 802 54.65 49.26 13.67
N TYR A 803 55.49 49.77 12.77
CA TYR A 803 55.81 51.19 12.63
C TYR A 803 54.62 52.03 12.14
N PHE A 804 53.51 51.40 11.76
CA PHE A 804 52.28 52.06 11.35
C PHE A 804 51.17 51.77 12.35
N ASP A 805 50.28 52.73 12.55
CA ASP A 805 49.01 52.47 13.23
C ASP A 805 47.93 52.00 12.26
N ASP A 806 46.80 51.63 12.84
CA ASP A 806 45.60 51.11 12.19
C ASP A 806 44.96 52.15 11.24
N GLN A 807 45.49 53.38 11.18
CA GLN A 807 45.15 54.46 10.26
C GLN A 807 46.27 54.74 9.24
N GLY A 808 47.28 53.87 9.14
CA GLY A 808 48.43 53.99 8.24
C GLY A 808 49.45 55.06 8.63
N ARG A 809 49.44 55.56 9.87
CA ARG A 809 50.29 56.68 10.32
C ARG A 809 51.55 56.17 10.99
N LEU A 810 52.69 56.80 10.72
CA LEU A 810 53.98 56.45 11.33
C LEU A 810 53.96 56.64 12.87
N ARG A 811 54.04 55.52 13.60
CA ARG A 811 54.23 55.45 15.05
C ARG A 811 55.68 55.83 15.40
N ARG A 812 55.86 56.86 16.23
CA ARG A 812 57.19 57.29 16.75
C ARG A 812 57.77 56.37 17.83
N ARG A 813 57.05 55.33 18.23
CA ARG A 813 57.44 54.35 19.25
C ARG A 813 56.81 53.01 18.88
N VAL A 814 57.59 51.95 18.88
CA VAL A 814 57.18 50.59 18.51
C VAL A 814 57.79 49.62 19.54
N GLY A 815 57.10 48.51 19.83
CA GLY A 815 57.43 47.59 20.91
C GLY A 815 56.87 48.03 22.28
N SER A 816 56.48 47.06 23.11
CA SER A 816 55.84 47.30 24.41
C SER A 816 56.57 46.59 25.55
N GLY A 817 57.76 47.08 25.90
CA GLY A 817 58.50 46.65 27.09
C GLY A 817 58.60 47.76 28.14
N ASN A 818 58.69 47.38 29.42
CA ASN A 818 59.40 48.23 30.39
C ASN A 818 60.88 48.12 30.04
N PHE A 819 61.55 49.26 29.87
CA PHE A 819 62.96 49.29 29.49
C PHE A 819 63.85 49.44 30.73
N ASP A 820 64.85 48.55 30.86
CA ASP A 820 66.08 48.83 31.58
C ASP A 820 66.89 49.82 30.71
N LEU A 821 67.08 51.06 31.19
CA LEU A 821 67.61 52.18 30.41
C LEU A 821 69.05 52.57 30.80
N ASP A 822 69.53 52.09 31.94
CA ASP A 822 70.88 52.28 32.46
C ASP A 822 71.72 51.00 32.47
N GLY A 823 71.11 49.84 32.20
CA GLY A 823 71.78 48.55 32.01
C GLY A 823 72.16 47.86 33.31
N ASP A 824 71.41 48.10 34.39
CA ASP A 824 71.71 47.57 35.73
C ASP A 824 71.15 46.16 35.97
N GLY A 825 70.26 45.69 35.09
CA GLY A 825 69.59 44.38 35.15
C GLY A 825 68.23 44.41 35.84
N THR A 826 67.69 45.58 36.19
CA THR A 826 66.39 45.74 36.84
C THR A 826 65.43 46.58 36.01
N VAL A 827 64.17 46.14 35.91
CA VAL A 827 63.14 46.83 35.13
C VAL A 827 62.40 47.83 36.00
N GLY A 828 62.56 49.12 35.68
CA GLY A 828 61.90 50.21 36.40
C GLY A 828 60.36 50.11 36.35
N PRO A 829 59.64 50.57 37.40
CA PRO A 829 58.19 50.62 37.40
C PRO A 829 57.68 51.67 36.37
N PRO A 830 56.48 51.47 35.79
CA PRO A 830 55.94 52.40 34.80
C PRO A 830 55.71 53.79 35.41
N GLY A 831 56.40 54.80 34.85
CA GLY A 831 56.25 56.19 35.27
C GLY A 831 54.83 56.70 35.08
N GLY A 832 54.22 57.23 36.15
CA GLY A 832 52.86 57.76 36.13
C GLY A 832 52.70 58.99 35.24
N PHE A 833 51.47 59.24 34.81
CA PHE A 833 51.12 60.40 33.98
C PHE A 833 51.46 61.73 34.67
N GLY A 834 52.28 62.57 34.01
CA GLY A 834 52.27 64.02 34.23
C GLY A 834 53.61 64.73 34.42
N GLU A 835 54.45 64.82 33.38
CA GLU A 835 55.21 66.04 33.03
C GLU A 835 55.82 65.90 31.61
N PRO A 836 56.00 67.00 30.84
CA PRO A 836 56.50 66.94 29.46
C PRO A 836 58.03 66.86 29.39
N GLY A 837 58.59 65.72 29.81
CA GLY A 837 60.01 65.39 29.69
C GLY A 837 60.28 64.45 28.50
N ASP A 838 60.72 65.01 27.37
CA ASP A 838 60.91 64.27 26.11
C ASP A 838 62.20 63.41 26.12
N TYR A 839 62.22 62.36 26.94
CA TYR A 839 63.29 61.35 26.95
C TYR A 839 63.12 60.37 25.78
N VAL A 840 63.38 60.89 24.58
CA VAL A 840 63.59 60.12 23.36
C VAL A 840 64.89 59.31 23.52
N PRO A 841 64.93 58.01 23.16
CA PRO A 841 66.19 57.32 22.94
C PRO A 841 66.87 57.93 21.71
N VAL A 842 67.70 58.96 21.92
CA VAL A 842 68.44 59.61 20.84
C VAL A 842 69.49 58.64 20.31
N PHE A 843 69.20 58.03 19.16
CA PHE A 843 70.18 57.28 18.38
C PHE A 843 71.41 58.17 18.17
N GLY A 844 72.57 57.73 18.67
CA GLY A 844 73.73 58.60 18.81
C GLY A 844 74.22 59.18 17.46
N PRO A 845 74.75 60.42 17.43
CA PRO A 845 75.18 61.10 16.21
C PRO A 845 76.44 60.45 15.62
N GLY A 846 76.24 59.34 14.91
CA GLY A 846 77.25 58.49 14.29
C GLY A 846 76.67 57.48 13.30
N LEU A 847 75.37 57.13 13.43
CA LEU A 847 74.65 56.30 12.46
C LEU A 847 74.24 57.11 11.21
N GLN A 848 75.22 57.55 10.41
CA GLN A 848 74.97 58.03 9.06
C GLN A 848 74.79 56.83 8.11
N GLY A 849 73.60 56.22 8.17
CA GLY A 849 73.16 55.15 7.29
C GLY A 849 71.63 55.22 7.15
N ASP A 850 71.21 55.65 5.97
CA ASP A 850 69.85 55.97 5.53
C ASP A 850 69.18 57.22 6.16
N GLN A 851 68.59 58.03 5.28
CA GLN A 851 67.94 59.32 5.60
C GLN A 851 66.40 59.23 5.60
N TRP A 852 65.87 58.01 5.49
CA TRP A 852 64.45 57.73 5.34
C TRP A 852 64.00 56.71 6.38
N SER A 853 62.84 56.94 7.00
CA SER A 853 62.13 55.91 7.76
C SER A 853 61.64 54.80 6.82
N ILE A 854 61.06 53.75 7.40
CA ILE A 854 60.24 52.79 6.64
C ILE A 854 59.10 53.56 5.93
N ILE A 855 58.73 53.13 4.72
CA ILE A 855 57.65 53.72 3.91
C ILE A 855 56.64 52.63 3.54
N ARG A 856 55.40 52.71 4.03
CA ARG A 856 54.26 51.87 3.58
C ARG A 856 53.68 52.45 2.29
N GLY A 857 53.68 51.66 1.22
CA GLY A 857 52.84 51.83 0.04
C GLY A 857 51.68 50.84 0.14
N ALA A 858 50.47 51.33 0.40
CA ALA A 858 49.32 50.51 0.75
C ALA A 858 48.35 50.26 -0.40
N GLN A 859 47.56 49.18 -0.32
CA GLN A 859 46.55 48.83 -1.33
C GLN A 859 45.14 48.65 -0.76
N ASP A 860 44.78 49.39 0.29
CA ASP A 860 43.58 49.28 1.16
C ASP A 860 42.20 49.21 0.44
N SER A 861 42.19 49.37 -0.89
CA SER A 861 41.08 49.18 -1.83
C SER A 861 40.18 47.95 -1.62
N LEU A 862 40.68 46.84 -1.03
CA LEU A 862 39.81 45.70 -0.70
C LEU A 862 38.76 46.07 0.36
N SER A 863 39.16 46.81 1.40
CA SER A 863 38.23 47.35 2.41
C SER A 863 37.22 48.34 1.81
N LEU A 864 37.66 49.14 0.82
CA LEU A 864 36.80 50.08 0.11
C LEU A 864 35.78 49.36 -0.79
N THR A 865 36.21 48.33 -1.53
CA THR A 865 35.31 47.48 -2.32
C THR A 865 34.26 46.80 -1.42
N ASN A 866 34.67 46.24 -0.28
CA ASN A 866 33.75 45.57 0.64
C ASN A 866 32.76 46.55 1.30
N THR A 867 33.20 47.74 1.72
CA THR A 867 32.33 48.76 2.35
C THR A 867 31.36 49.40 1.36
N LEU A 868 31.76 49.59 0.10
CA LEU A 868 30.84 50.00 -0.97
C LEU A 868 29.82 48.89 -1.30
N ALA A 869 30.22 47.62 -1.24
CA ALA A 869 29.37 46.47 -1.54
C ALA A 869 28.34 46.10 -0.46
N ALA A 870 28.45 46.66 0.75
CA ALA A 870 27.46 46.50 1.81
C ALA A 870 26.07 47.11 1.50
N GLY A 871 25.86 47.69 0.30
CA GLY A 871 24.57 48.17 -0.18
C GLY A 871 23.63 47.11 -0.75
N SER A 872 24.11 45.87 -0.98
CA SER A 872 23.26 44.69 -1.26
C SER A 872 23.15 43.84 0.00
N SER A 873 21.95 43.31 0.28
CA SER A 873 21.70 42.49 1.47
C SER A 873 22.43 41.13 1.37
N PHE A 874 22.39 40.49 0.20
CA PHE A 874 23.11 39.24 -0.03
C PHE A 874 24.63 39.45 -0.06
N ALA A 875 25.12 40.55 -0.66
CA ALA A 875 26.54 40.90 -0.59
C ALA A 875 26.99 41.14 0.85
N GLY A 876 26.20 41.85 1.66
CA GLY A 876 26.45 42.04 3.09
C GLY A 876 26.51 40.72 3.89
N GLU A 877 25.57 39.80 3.63
CA GLU A 877 25.54 38.46 4.22
C GLU A 877 26.83 37.68 3.93
N ILE A 878 27.26 37.64 2.66
CA ILE A 878 28.45 36.89 2.24
C ILE A 878 29.75 37.58 2.68
N LEU A 879 29.81 38.92 2.70
CA LEU A 879 30.98 39.68 3.17
C LEU A 879 31.15 39.66 4.70
N GLY A 880 30.08 39.39 5.46
CA GLY A 880 30.15 39.11 6.89
C GLY A 880 30.65 37.70 7.23
N ALA A 881 30.68 36.79 6.26
CA ALA A 881 31.20 35.45 6.40
C ALA A 881 32.71 35.38 6.15
N SER A 882 33.33 34.23 6.47
CA SER A 882 34.73 33.97 6.08
C SER A 882 34.82 33.71 4.57
N PRO A 883 35.82 34.27 3.86
CA PRO A 883 35.95 34.09 2.41
C PRO A 883 36.25 32.63 2.05
N ALA A 884 35.68 32.15 0.94
CA ALA A 884 35.77 30.74 0.54
C ALA A 884 37.22 30.30 0.23
N LEU A 885 38.05 31.23 -0.24
CA LEU A 885 39.50 31.15 -0.27
C LEU A 885 40.07 32.41 0.38
N GLY A 886 40.78 32.25 1.50
CA GLY A 886 41.66 33.26 2.07
C GLY A 886 43.11 32.77 2.03
N ILE A 887 44.00 33.51 1.37
CA ILE A 887 45.45 33.27 1.40
C ILE A 887 46.11 34.56 1.89
N THR A 888 46.79 34.51 3.03
CA THR A 888 47.67 35.58 3.51
C THR A 888 49.12 35.13 3.48
N GLY A 889 50.04 36.07 3.29
CA GLY A 889 51.48 35.80 3.33
C GLY A 889 52.31 37.07 3.40
N GLN A 890 53.56 36.91 3.85
CA GLN A 890 54.55 37.97 3.97
C GLN A 890 55.88 37.53 3.38
N PHE A 891 56.52 38.39 2.60
CA PHE A 891 57.89 38.22 2.12
C PHE A 891 58.79 39.20 2.87
N LEU A 892 59.76 38.70 3.62
CA LEU A 892 60.62 39.49 4.52
C LEU A 892 62.03 39.64 3.93
N ASP A 893 62.32 40.77 3.28
CA ASP A 893 63.66 41.12 2.82
C ASP A 893 63.96 42.63 3.01
N ASP A 894 64.68 43.30 2.09
CA ASP A 894 64.95 44.75 2.18
C ASP A 894 63.73 45.61 1.80
N ILE A 895 62.88 45.01 0.97
CA ILE A 895 61.48 45.38 0.78
C ILE A 895 60.67 44.25 1.41
N GLN A 896 59.74 44.58 2.30
CA GLN A 896 58.71 43.63 2.72
C GLN A 896 57.47 43.79 1.84
N VAL A 897 56.86 42.66 1.50
CA VAL A 897 55.58 42.62 0.79
C VAL A 897 54.65 41.69 1.53
N ASP A 898 53.59 42.28 2.10
CA ASP A 898 52.51 41.57 2.75
C ASP A 898 51.34 41.52 1.78
N PHE A 899 50.71 40.35 1.64
CA PHE A 899 49.63 40.16 0.68
C PHE A 899 48.49 39.34 1.26
N MET A 900 47.28 39.68 0.84
CA MET A 900 46.07 38.92 1.07
C MET A 900 45.32 38.71 -0.25
N ILE A 901 44.89 37.48 -0.48
CA ILE A 901 44.01 37.09 -1.58
C ILE A 901 42.73 36.59 -0.96
N GLN A 902 41.59 37.16 -1.37
CA GLN A 902 40.26 36.70 -1.01
C GLN A 902 39.52 36.32 -2.29
N ALA A 903 38.90 35.14 -2.33
CA ALA A 903 38.01 34.78 -3.42
C ALA A 903 36.81 34.01 -2.89
N THR A 904 35.61 34.47 -3.25
CA THR A 904 34.34 33.90 -2.78
C THR A 904 33.35 33.92 -3.93
N GLN A 905 32.72 32.78 -4.22
CA GLN A 905 31.63 32.69 -5.19
C GLN A 905 30.46 31.94 -4.53
N ALA A 906 29.26 32.50 -4.62
CA ALA A 906 28.03 31.93 -4.10
C ALA A 906 26.90 32.04 -5.13
N ASP A 907 26.04 31.01 -5.16
CA ASP A 907 24.84 30.93 -5.99
C ASP A 907 23.75 30.31 -5.11
N ARG A 908 22.70 31.09 -4.81
CA ARG A 908 21.56 30.69 -3.99
C ARG A 908 20.32 30.73 -4.86
N ARG A 909 19.58 29.61 -4.91
CA ARG A 909 18.33 29.51 -5.68
C ARG A 909 17.24 28.93 -4.82
N SER A 910 16.08 29.54 -4.85
CA SER A 910 14.89 29.05 -4.17
C SER A 910 13.67 29.19 -5.08
N VAL A 911 12.75 28.24 -4.93
CA VAL A 911 11.44 28.28 -5.56
C VAL A 911 10.44 28.00 -4.44
N SER A 912 9.57 28.97 -4.16
CA SER A 912 8.47 28.83 -3.23
C SER A 912 7.16 28.79 -4.01
N LEU A 913 6.27 27.87 -3.63
CA LEU A 913 4.98 27.66 -4.28
C LEU A 913 3.88 27.67 -3.22
N THR A 914 3.00 28.66 -3.29
CA THR A 914 1.76 28.71 -2.49
C THR A 914 0.57 28.50 -3.42
N ALA A 915 -0.18 27.42 -3.23
CA ALA A 915 -1.21 26.98 -4.16
C ALA A 915 -2.60 26.80 -3.50
N PRO A 916 -3.32 27.88 -3.14
CA PRO A 916 -4.69 27.77 -2.66
C PRO A 916 -5.61 27.15 -3.73
N ARG A 917 -6.52 26.28 -3.27
CA ARG A 917 -7.54 25.63 -4.11
C ARG A 917 -8.93 25.86 -3.51
N LEU A 918 -9.89 26.18 -4.36
CA LEU A 918 -11.25 26.53 -3.99
C LEU A 918 -12.23 25.86 -4.95
N THR A 919 -13.30 25.23 -4.43
CA THR A 919 -14.40 24.73 -5.26
C THR A 919 -15.66 25.50 -4.95
N PHE A 920 -16.32 26.04 -5.97
CA PHE A 920 -17.57 26.79 -5.87
C PHE A 920 -18.53 26.38 -7.00
N THR A 921 -19.79 26.75 -6.87
CA THR A 921 -20.80 26.46 -7.91
C THR A 921 -20.77 27.49 -9.03
N ASN A 922 -21.14 27.07 -10.25
CA ASN A 922 -21.22 27.93 -11.42
C ASN A 922 -22.13 29.15 -11.16
N GLY A 923 -21.56 30.37 -11.22
CA GLY A 923 -22.23 31.63 -10.93
C GLY A 923 -22.08 32.17 -9.50
N GLN A 924 -21.43 31.44 -8.59
CA GLN A 924 -21.21 31.83 -7.19
C GLN A 924 -19.92 32.65 -7.01
N ALA A 925 -19.95 33.64 -6.12
CA ALA A 925 -18.77 34.28 -5.55
C ALA A 925 -18.28 33.51 -4.30
N ALA A 926 -17.00 33.16 -4.26
CA ALA A 926 -16.38 32.42 -3.17
C ALA A 926 -14.97 32.95 -2.86
N ASN A 927 -14.55 32.85 -1.59
CA ASN A 927 -13.21 33.26 -1.19
C ASN A 927 -12.49 32.21 -0.33
N ILE A 928 -11.16 32.32 -0.29
CA ILE A 928 -10.27 31.60 0.62
C ILE A 928 -9.20 32.55 1.16
N TYR A 929 -9.04 32.55 2.48
CA TYR A 929 -8.04 33.33 3.22
C TYR A 929 -7.15 32.39 4.03
N VAL A 930 -5.86 32.35 3.72
CA VAL A 930 -4.85 31.52 4.39
C VAL A 930 -3.69 32.42 4.80
N ALA A 931 -3.68 32.83 6.06
CA ALA A 931 -2.62 33.67 6.62
C ALA A 931 -2.16 33.20 7.99
N THR A 932 -0.87 33.38 8.25
CA THR A 932 -0.24 33.30 9.57
C THR A 932 -0.31 34.67 10.22
N GLN A 933 -0.80 34.73 11.47
CA GLN A 933 -0.77 35.95 12.25
C GLN A 933 0.52 35.98 13.08
N GLN A 934 1.36 36.99 12.89
CA GLN A 934 2.55 37.21 13.70
C GLN A 934 2.35 38.43 14.61
N ALA A 935 2.49 38.21 15.92
CA ALA A 935 2.49 39.27 16.91
C ALA A 935 3.83 40.02 16.93
N PHE A 936 3.78 41.34 17.07
CA PHE A 936 4.94 42.22 17.12
C PHE A 936 4.71 43.39 18.09
N VAL A 937 5.79 44.02 18.57
CA VAL A 937 5.70 45.19 19.46
C VAL A 937 5.48 46.46 18.66
N SER A 938 4.27 47.01 18.68
CA SER A 938 3.86 48.17 17.88
C SER A 938 4.18 49.51 18.56
N ASP A 939 4.09 49.59 19.88
CA ASP A 939 4.47 50.76 20.68
C ASP A 939 5.07 50.34 22.04
N LEU A 940 5.72 51.28 22.74
CA LEU A 940 6.35 51.11 24.05
C LEU A 940 5.88 52.19 25.03
N THR A 941 4.90 51.88 25.88
CA THR A 941 4.41 52.84 26.86
C THR A 941 5.37 52.95 28.07
N PRO A 942 5.86 54.14 28.45
CA PRO A 942 6.83 54.26 29.54
C PRO A 942 6.15 54.23 30.91
N VAL A 943 6.44 53.19 31.70
CA VAL A 943 5.93 52.98 33.06
C VAL A 943 7.00 53.41 34.08
N THR A 944 6.65 54.36 34.95
CA THR A 944 7.59 54.98 35.89
C THR A 944 7.35 54.55 37.33
N SER A 945 8.42 54.18 38.03
CA SER A 945 8.44 53.94 39.49
C SER A 945 9.50 54.81 40.16
N GLU A 946 9.61 54.78 41.49
CA GLU A 946 10.59 55.58 42.22
C GLU A 946 12.03 55.21 41.81
N SER A 947 12.66 56.10 41.04
CA SER A 947 14.01 55.94 40.46
C SER A 947 14.17 54.82 39.41
N ALA A 948 13.07 54.35 38.79
CA ALA A 948 13.13 53.36 37.71
C ALA A 948 12.15 53.68 36.56
N VAL A 949 12.60 53.47 35.33
CA VAL A 949 11.78 53.53 34.11
C VAL A 949 11.78 52.15 33.47
N ALA A 950 10.60 51.64 33.16
CA ALA A 950 10.39 50.46 32.35
C ALA A 950 9.51 50.83 31.14
N PHE A 951 9.45 49.97 30.15
CA PHE A 951 8.55 50.11 29.00
C PHE A 951 7.62 48.90 28.97
N ASP A 952 6.31 49.15 28.96
CA ASP A 952 5.27 48.14 28.83
C ASP A 952 4.87 48.07 27.34
N PRO A 953 5.16 46.95 26.64
CA PRO A 953 5.03 46.86 25.19
C PRO A 953 3.58 46.64 24.77
N GLU A 954 3.08 47.50 23.88
CA GLU A 954 1.83 47.23 23.18
C GLU A 954 2.10 46.25 22.02
N VAL A 955 1.24 45.23 21.90
CA VAL A 955 1.42 44.12 20.97
C VAL A 955 0.28 44.12 19.96
N ASP A 956 0.65 44.20 18.68
CA ASP A 956 -0.25 44.17 17.54
C ASP A 956 0.05 42.94 16.66
N VAL A 957 -0.79 42.66 15.67
CA VAL A 957 -0.70 41.47 14.82
C VAL A 957 -0.68 41.82 13.33
N ILE A 958 0.28 41.25 12.61
CA ILE A 958 0.36 41.36 11.14
C ILE A 958 0.10 40.01 10.48
N ASN A 959 -0.50 40.03 9.29
CA ASN A 959 -0.92 38.84 8.56
C ASN A 959 -0.02 38.60 7.33
N ASP A 960 0.70 37.48 7.33
CA ASP A 960 1.47 36.95 6.20
C ASP A 960 0.70 35.81 5.55
N GLY A 961 0.50 35.83 4.23
CA GLY A 961 -0.16 34.76 3.50
C GLY A 961 -0.93 35.23 2.26
N VAL A 962 -1.98 34.50 1.91
CA VAL A 962 -2.73 34.67 0.66
C VAL A 962 -4.22 34.83 0.91
N VAL A 963 -4.83 35.76 0.17
CA VAL A 963 -6.28 35.86 -0.01
C VAL A 963 -6.61 35.73 -1.50
N LEU A 964 -7.72 35.05 -1.78
CA LEU A 964 -8.23 34.81 -3.12
C LEU A 964 -9.75 34.87 -3.07
N LEU A 965 -10.34 35.88 -3.71
CA LEU A 965 -11.76 36.02 -3.98
C LEU A 965 -11.98 35.79 -5.48
N ILE A 966 -12.91 34.90 -5.83
CA ILE A 966 -13.25 34.55 -7.21
C ILE A 966 -14.78 34.47 -7.34
N ASP A 967 -15.32 35.03 -8.41
CA ASP A 967 -16.61 34.63 -8.97
C ASP A 967 -16.42 34.14 -10.42
N GLY A 968 -17.29 33.26 -10.90
CA GLY A 968 -17.01 32.54 -12.13
C GLY A 968 -18.18 31.83 -12.79
N VAL A 969 -18.20 31.87 -14.13
CA VAL A 969 -19.22 31.22 -14.97
C VAL A 969 -18.61 30.37 -16.08
N VAL A 970 -19.18 29.19 -16.25
CA VAL A 970 -18.82 28.21 -17.30
C VAL A 970 -19.47 28.60 -18.63
N SER A 971 -18.75 28.42 -19.74
CA SER A 971 -19.27 28.65 -21.08
C SER A 971 -20.35 27.63 -21.46
N ALA A 972 -21.26 28.00 -22.37
CA ALA A 972 -22.35 27.13 -22.80
C ALA A 972 -21.87 25.81 -23.46
N ASP A 973 -20.65 25.79 -24.02
CA ASP A 973 -20.00 24.60 -24.57
C ASP A 973 -19.11 23.84 -23.56
N ARG A 974 -19.14 24.22 -22.27
CA ARG A 974 -18.40 23.59 -21.14
C ARG A 974 -16.90 23.40 -21.37
N ARG A 975 -16.32 24.28 -22.17
CA ARG A 975 -14.90 24.26 -22.56
C ARG A 975 -14.13 25.42 -21.97
N TYR A 976 -14.76 26.54 -21.67
CA TYR A 976 -14.12 27.70 -21.07
C TYR A 976 -14.79 28.08 -19.76
N VAL A 977 -14.01 28.70 -18.88
CA VAL A 977 -14.51 29.34 -17.66
C VAL A 977 -14.07 30.80 -17.70
N THR A 978 -15.02 31.72 -17.53
CA THR A 978 -14.73 33.13 -17.32
C THR A 978 -14.76 33.39 -15.82
N LEU A 979 -13.68 33.94 -15.29
CA LEU A 979 -13.50 34.24 -13.87
C LEU A 979 -13.22 35.73 -13.68
N ASN A 980 -13.85 36.32 -12.68
CA ASN A 980 -13.37 37.53 -12.03
C ASN A 980 -12.50 37.09 -10.86
N VAL A 981 -11.30 37.68 -10.73
CA VAL A 981 -10.29 37.20 -9.78
C VAL A 981 -9.68 38.40 -9.05
N ASP A 982 -9.76 38.38 -7.73
CA ASP A 982 -9.04 39.26 -6.83
C ASP A 982 -8.12 38.41 -5.94
N ALA A 983 -6.84 38.39 -6.31
CA ALA A 983 -5.82 37.54 -5.72
C ALA A 983 -4.72 38.42 -5.11
N ALA A 984 -4.45 38.29 -3.81
CA ALA A 984 -3.38 39.00 -3.13
C ALA A 984 -2.52 38.10 -2.25
N ILE A 985 -1.22 38.35 -2.25
CA ILE A 985 -0.23 37.77 -1.36
C ILE A 985 0.46 38.86 -0.56
N SER A 986 0.55 38.67 0.75
CA SER A 986 1.26 39.50 1.74
C SER A 986 2.42 38.67 2.28
N GLN A 987 3.65 39.17 2.20
CA GLN A 987 4.84 38.51 2.76
C GLN A 987 5.61 39.45 3.68
N LEU A 988 5.90 39.00 4.89
CA LEU A 988 6.71 39.69 5.88
C LEU A 988 8.19 39.45 5.59
N GLN A 989 8.95 40.53 5.42
CA GLN A 989 10.37 40.48 5.07
C GLN A 989 11.26 40.58 6.31
N ASP A 990 11.05 41.60 7.15
CA ASP A 990 11.80 41.82 8.40
C ASP A 990 11.03 42.79 9.33
N PHE A 991 11.51 42.94 10.58
CA PHE A 991 11.11 44.00 11.50
C PHE A 991 12.27 44.97 11.75
N ALA A 992 12.19 46.16 11.16
CA ALA A 992 13.09 47.24 11.53
C ALA A 992 12.86 47.62 13.00
N ARG A 993 13.93 47.81 13.77
CA ARG A 993 13.85 48.10 15.20
C ARG A 993 14.09 49.58 15.46
N GLU A 994 13.08 50.26 15.98
CA GLU A 994 13.20 51.65 16.43
C GLU A 994 13.24 51.73 17.97
N ARG A 995 13.88 52.79 18.48
CA ARG A 995 14.09 53.02 19.90
C ARG A 995 13.37 54.29 20.35
N VAL A 996 12.69 54.20 21.48
CA VAL A 996 11.94 55.30 22.11
C VAL A 996 12.76 55.90 23.24
N THR A 997 12.84 57.23 23.30
CA THR A 997 13.45 57.94 24.43
C THR A 997 12.38 58.54 25.34
N ALA A 998 12.26 58.07 26.58
CA ALA A 998 11.35 58.61 27.57
C ALA A 998 12.03 59.70 28.41
N ALA A 999 11.31 60.79 28.70
CA ALA A 999 11.79 61.89 29.54
C ALA A 999 11.08 61.87 30.91
N VAL A 1000 11.78 61.41 31.95
CA VAL A 1000 11.21 61.17 33.28
C VAL A 1000 12.00 61.95 34.33
N ALA A 1001 11.32 62.80 35.10
CA ALA A 1001 11.91 63.70 36.12
C ALA A 1001 13.08 64.59 35.62
N GLY A 1002 13.19 64.81 34.30
CA GLY A 1002 14.28 65.56 33.67
C GLY A 1002 15.48 64.72 33.20
N LEU A 1003 15.46 63.40 33.43
CA LEU A 1003 16.41 62.46 32.84
C LEU A 1003 15.83 61.87 31.55
N LEU A 1004 16.67 61.68 30.53
CA LEU A 1004 16.32 60.89 29.35
C LEU A 1004 16.75 59.44 29.55
N VAL A 1005 15.88 58.49 29.24
CA VAL A 1005 16.16 57.05 29.24
C VAL A 1005 15.83 56.49 27.86
N ASP A 1006 16.77 55.77 27.25
CA ASP A 1006 16.58 55.11 25.97
C ASP A 1006 16.04 53.69 26.21
N SER A 1007 14.97 53.31 25.49
CA SER A 1007 14.44 51.94 25.47
C SER A 1007 15.50 50.87 25.20
N ALA A 1008 16.53 51.19 24.42
CA ALA A 1008 17.65 50.30 24.13
C ALA A 1008 18.45 49.91 25.38
N ASP A 1009 18.57 50.80 26.37
CA ASP A 1009 19.25 50.51 27.65
C ASP A 1009 18.47 49.48 28.49
N THR A 1010 17.17 49.32 28.22
CA THR A 1010 16.29 48.31 28.84
C THR A 1010 16.07 47.05 27.98
N GLY A 1011 16.57 47.04 26.74
CA GLY A 1011 16.39 45.95 25.78
C GLY A 1011 15.04 45.92 25.05
N SER A 1012 14.19 46.94 25.24
CA SER A 1012 12.89 47.09 24.55
C SER A 1012 13.04 47.88 23.26
N PHE A 1013 12.33 47.49 22.20
CA PHE A 1013 12.33 48.16 20.90
C PHE A 1013 10.93 48.11 20.28
N ILE A 1014 10.54 49.17 19.56
CA ILE A 1014 9.41 49.11 18.63
C ILE A 1014 9.84 48.31 17.41
N GLN A 1015 8.94 47.49 16.88
CA GLN A 1015 9.13 46.66 15.70
C GLN A 1015 8.27 47.19 14.57
N LEU A 1016 8.90 47.74 13.53
CA LEU A 1016 8.24 48.23 12.33
C LEU A 1016 8.28 47.14 11.25
N PRO A 1017 7.15 46.45 10.97
CA PRO A 1017 7.12 45.38 9.97
C PRO A 1017 7.32 45.92 8.55
N ILE A 1018 8.24 45.32 7.81
CA ILE A 1018 8.43 45.52 6.38
C ILE A 1018 7.73 44.38 5.66
N VAL A 1019 6.64 44.68 4.95
CA VAL A 1019 5.90 43.69 4.14
C VAL A 1019 5.94 44.02 2.65
N SER A 1020 5.93 42.98 1.82
CA SER A 1020 5.64 43.06 0.40
C SER A 1020 4.22 42.57 0.14
N VAL A 1021 3.38 43.41 -0.46
CA VAL A 1021 2.00 43.05 -0.84
C VAL A 1021 1.87 43.12 -2.36
N SER A 1022 1.52 42.00 -2.98
CA SER A 1022 1.24 41.90 -4.42
C SER A 1022 -0.21 41.50 -4.63
N ARG A 1023 -0.99 42.32 -5.36
CA ARG A 1023 -2.41 42.09 -5.66
C ARG A 1023 -2.69 42.18 -7.16
N VAL A 1024 -3.53 41.29 -7.65
CA VAL A 1024 -4.03 41.28 -9.03
C VAL A 1024 -5.56 41.20 -8.99
N GLN A 1025 -6.20 42.19 -9.62
CA GLN A 1025 -7.64 42.25 -9.86
C GLN A 1025 -7.87 42.21 -11.37
N THR A 1026 -8.54 41.17 -11.89
CA THR A 1026 -8.72 40.99 -13.34
C THR A 1026 -9.90 40.08 -13.69
N THR A 1027 -10.41 40.20 -14.92
CA THR A 1027 -11.39 39.29 -15.51
C THR A 1027 -10.72 38.53 -16.66
N VAL A 1028 -10.77 37.21 -16.64
CA VAL A 1028 -10.12 36.34 -17.64
C VAL A 1028 -11.00 35.18 -18.07
N THR A 1029 -10.89 34.76 -19.33
CA THR A 1029 -11.51 33.53 -19.85
C THR A 1029 -10.41 32.50 -20.14
N ILE A 1030 -10.55 31.31 -19.57
CA ILE A 1030 -9.50 30.27 -19.54
C ILE A 1030 -10.11 28.95 -20.05
N PRO A 1031 -9.41 28.17 -20.90
CA PRO A 1031 -9.84 26.82 -21.25
C PRO A 1031 -9.84 25.88 -20.04
N ASP A 1032 -10.78 24.94 -19.99
CA ASP A 1032 -10.87 23.95 -18.92
C ASP A 1032 -9.59 23.12 -18.79
N GLN A 1033 -9.18 22.88 -17.54
CA GLN A 1033 -7.90 22.29 -17.13
C GLN A 1033 -6.63 22.99 -17.65
N GLY A 1034 -6.77 24.05 -18.46
CA GLY A 1034 -5.69 24.92 -18.90
C GLY A 1034 -5.23 25.86 -17.80
N THR A 1035 -4.06 26.46 -17.97
CA THR A 1035 -3.46 27.39 -17.01
C THR A 1035 -3.19 28.72 -17.67
N ILE A 1036 -3.57 29.82 -17.00
CA ILE A 1036 -3.25 31.19 -17.42
C ILE A 1036 -2.21 31.80 -16.47
N LEU A 1037 -1.32 32.63 -17.00
CA LEU A 1037 -0.54 33.60 -16.22
C LEU A 1037 -1.38 34.87 -16.05
N LEU A 1038 -1.93 35.11 -14.85
CA LEU A 1038 -2.73 36.30 -14.54
C LEU A 1038 -1.86 37.56 -14.47
N GLY A 1039 -0.65 37.42 -13.96
CA GLY A 1039 0.27 38.53 -13.71
C GLY A 1039 1.48 38.09 -12.88
N GLY A 1040 2.28 39.07 -12.48
CA GLY A 1040 3.51 38.83 -11.71
C GLY A 1040 4.42 40.05 -11.67
N GLN A 1041 5.53 39.92 -10.95
CA GLN A 1041 6.58 40.94 -10.84
C GLN A 1041 7.94 40.27 -10.99
N ARG A 1042 8.81 40.83 -11.83
CA ARG A 1042 10.23 40.45 -11.91
C ARG A 1042 11.08 41.64 -11.50
N LEU A 1043 11.76 41.50 -10.37
CA LEU A 1043 12.74 42.44 -9.84
C LEU A 1043 14.14 41.88 -10.11
N ILE A 1044 15.04 42.73 -10.60
CA ILE A 1044 16.45 42.41 -10.79
C ILE A 1044 17.25 43.56 -10.18
N SER A 1045 18.06 43.24 -9.18
CA SER A 1045 19.08 44.13 -8.63
C SER A 1045 20.44 43.62 -9.10
N GLU A 1046 21.22 44.48 -9.76
CA GLU A 1046 22.59 44.18 -10.16
C GLU A 1046 23.52 45.23 -9.54
N PHE A 1047 24.48 44.76 -8.75
CA PHE A 1047 25.37 45.57 -7.95
C PHE A 1047 26.82 45.16 -8.25
N ALA A 1048 27.55 46.02 -8.97
CA ALA A 1048 28.94 45.78 -9.35
C ALA A 1048 29.84 46.92 -8.83
N VAL A 1049 30.86 46.56 -8.04
CA VAL A 1049 31.88 47.49 -7.54
C VAL A 1049 33.26 46.99 -7.94
N GLU A 1050 34.02 47.87 -8.61
CA GLU A 1050 35.43 47.70 -8.89
C GLU A 1050 36.21 48.90 -8.33
N THR A 1051 37.17 48.65 -7.45
CA THR A 1051 38.12 49.68 -6.97
C THR A 1051 39.55 49.18 -7.18
N GLY A 1052 40.54 50.07 -7.15
CA GLY A 1052 41.93 49.67 -7.39
C GLY A 1052 42.90 50.84 -7.48
N VAL A 1053 44.20 50.52 -7.45
CA VAL A 1053 45.27 51.54 -7.42
C VAL A 1053 45.35 52.26 -8.77
N PRO A 1054 45.28 53.61 -8.80
CA PRO A 1054 45.38 54.39 -10.04
C PRO A 1054 46.62 54.03 -10.86
N VAL A 1055 46.47 54.03 -12.19
CA VAL A 1055 47.45 53.57 -13.19
C VAL A 1055 47.74 52.06 -13.13
N LEU A 1056 48.10 51.49 -11.97
CA LEU A 1056 48.48 50.07 -11.85
C LEU A 1056 47.33 49.12 -12.20
N SER A 1057 46.10 49.43 -11.76
CA SER A 1057 44.88 48.66 -12.11
C SER A 1057 44.57 48.65 -13.61
N LYS A 1058 45.23 49.47 -14.43
CA LYS A 1058 45.01 49.59 -15.88
C LYS A 1058 46.10 48.90 -16.73
N ILE A 1059 47.11 48.29 -16.11
CA ILE A 1059 48.16 47.56 -16.81
C ILE A 1059 47.68 46.13 -17.10
N PRO A 1060 47.63 45.66 -18.36
CA PRO A 1060 47.22 44.28 -18.67
C PRO A 1060 48.06 43.23 -17.92
N ILE A 1061 47.44 42.11 -17.56
CA ILE A 1061 48.00 41.02 -16.73
C ILE A 1061 48.22 41.44 -15.26
N LEU A 1062 48.85 42.58 -14.99
CA LEU A 1062 49.10 43.06 -13.63
C LEU A 1062 47.85 43.65 -12.94
N SER A 1063 46.86 44.13 -13.72
CA SER A 1063 45.66 44.80 -13.21
C SER A 1063 44.97 44.04 -12.07
N ARG A 1064 44.86 42.71 -12.21
CA ARG A 1064 44.20 41.82 -11.24
C ARG A 1064 44.84 41.81 -9.85
N PHE A 1065 46.12 42.18 -9.72
CA PHE A 1065 46.81 42.33 -8.43
C PHE A 1065 46.60 43.71 -7.80
N PHE A 1066 45.99 44.65 -8.51
CA PHE A 1066 45.76 46.04 -8.06
C PHE A 1066 44.30 46.47 -8.25
N SER A 1067 43.38 45.52 -8.41
CA SER A 1067 41.94 45.73 -8.62
C SER A 1067 41.12 44.75 -7.77
N ASN A 1068 40.22 45.28 -6.95
CA ASN A 1068 39.28 44.55 -6.10
C ASN A 1068 37.88 44.66 -6.68
N ARG A 1069 37.27 43.52 -7.04
CA ARG A 1069 35.94 43.48 -7.66
C ARG A 1069 34.96 42.58 -6.90
N ILE A 1070 33.75 43.10 -6.75
CA ILE A 1070 32.56 42.35 -6.33
C ILE A 1070 31.47 42.55 -7.40
N ASP A 1071 30.94 41.46 -7.91
CA ASP A 1071 29.67 41.43 -8.64
C ASP A 1071 28.64 40.68 -7.79
N ALA A 1072 27.53 41.33 -7.45
CA ALA A 1072 26.37 40.73 -6.81
C ALA A 1072 25.13 40.96 -7.69
N LYS A 1073 24.28 39.94 -7.81
CA LYS A 1073 23.03 40.03 -8.56
C LYS A 1073 21.94 39.26 -7.84
N GLU A 1074 20.87 39.94 -7.48
CA GLU A 1074 19.67 39.39 -6.84
C GLU A 1074 18.54 39.46 -7.86
N GLU A 1075 17.91 38.32 -8.17
CA GLU A 1075 16.80 38.24 -9.12
C GLU A 1075 15.61 37.51 -8.52
N GLN A 1076 14.48 38.19 -8.42
CA GLN A 1076 13.25 37.70 -7.80
C GLN A 1076 12.08 37.82 -8.78
N THR A 1077 11.41 36.71 -9.07
CA THR A 1077 10.24 36.66 -9.97
C THR A 1077 9.06 36.01 -9.26
N LEU A 1078 8.03 36.80 -8.97
CA LEU A 1078 6.70 36.30 -8.60
C LEU A 1078 5.86 36.10 -9.86
N LEU A 1079 5.29 34.92 -10.03
CA LEU A 1079 4.27 34.60 -11.04
C LEU A 1079 2.98 34.19 -10.32
N ILE A 1080 1.84 34.70 -10.81
CA ILE A 1080 0.51 34.35 -10.33
C ILE A 1080 -0.21 33.63 -11.47
N LEU A 1081 -0.33 32.30 -11.33
CA LEU A 1081 -0.98 31.42 -12.29
C LEU A 1081 -2.38 31.03 -11.79
N LEU A 1082 -3.29 30.69 -12.70
CA LEU A 1082 -4.59 30.15 -12.33
C LEU A 1082 -5.03 29.06 -13.31
N LYS A 1083 -5.52 27.94 -12.77
CA LYS A 1083 -6.09 26.80 -13.49
C LYS A 1083 -7.52 26.52 -12.98
N PRO A 1084 -8.57 26.74 -13.79
CA PRO A 1084 -9.90 26.21 -13.49
C PRO A 1084 -10.01 24.75 -13.92
N THR A 1085 -10.94 24.02 -13.32
CA THR A 1085 -11.35 22.68 -13.69
C THR A 1085 -12.86 22.56 -13.46
N ILE A 1086 -13.61 22.38 -14.54
CA ILE A 1086 -15.07 22.19 -14.52
C ILE A 1086 -15.34 20.77 -14.02
N LEU A 1087 -15.96 20.67 -12.86
CA LEU A 1087 -16.41 19.41 -12.27
C LEU A 1087 -17.84 19.12 -12.74
N ILE A 1088 -17.98 18.07 -13.54
CA ILE A 1088 -19.26 17.57 -14.04
C ILE A 1088 -19.50 16.19 -13.42
N GLN A 1089 -20.56 16.07 -12.61
CA GLN A 1089 -20.79 14.85 -11.81
C GLN A 1089 -20.89 13.59 -12.67
N ASN A 1090 -21.66 13.62 -13.77
CA ASN A 1090 -21.77 12.49 -14.71
C ASN A 1090 -20.41 12.09 -15.35
N GLU A 1091 -19.53 13.05 -15.67
CA GLU A 1091 -18.20 12.74 -16.21
C GLU A 1091 -17.32 12.09 -15.14
N GLN A 1092 -17.39 12.56 -13.90
CA GLN A 1092 -16.64 11.99 -12.77
C GLN A 1092 -17.17 10.62 -12.34
N GLU A 1093 -18.49 10.37 -12.42
CA GLU A 1093 -19.06 9.04 -12.21
C GLU A 1093 -18.53 8.04 -13.26
N GLU A 1094 -18.54 8.40 -14.54
CA GLU A 1094 -18.06 7.54 -15.63
C GLU A 1094 -16.52 7.37 -15.65
N GLU A 1095 -15.74 8.37 -15.20
CA GLU A 1095 -14.29 8.23 -15.05
C GLU A 1095 -13.88 7.33 -13.88
N ASN A 1096 -14.66 7.30 -12.78
CA ASN A 1096 -14.43 6.40 -11.66
C ASN A 1096 -15.06 5.01 -11.85
N PHE A 1097 -16.16 4.92 -12.60
CA PHE A 1097 -16.95 3.70 -12.83
C PHE A 1097 -17.32 3.57 -14.32
N PRO A 1098 -16.36 3.26 -15.21
CA PRO A 1098 -16.63 3.19 -16.64
C PRO A 1098 -17.67 2.10 -16.99
N GLY A 1099 -18.66 2.48 -17.80
CA GLY A 1099 -19.86 1.70 -18.12
C GLY A 1099 -21.00 1.87 -17.12
N LEU A 1100 -20.89 2.71 -16.10
CA LEU A 1100 -21.98 2.94 -15.14
C LEU A 1100 -23.16 3.67 -15.78
N LEU A 1101 -22.91 4.66 -16.66
CA LEU A 1101 -23.99 5.36 -17.37
C LEU A 1101 -24.75 4.40 -18.30
N ASP A 1102 -24.04 3.53 -19.02
CA ASP A 1102 -24.63 2.44 -19.83
C ASP A 1102 -25.49 1.49 -18.98
N MET A 1103 -25.01 1.07 -17.80
CA MET A 1103 -25.77 0.18 -16.90
C MET A 1103 -26.99 0.86 -16.28
N LEU A 1104 -26.95 2.18 -16.08
CA LEU A 1104 -28.10 2.99 -15.66
C LEU A 1104 -29.03 3.34 -16.85
N GLY A 1105 -28.65 3.00 -18.08
CA GLY A 1105 -29.43 3.22 -19.30
C GLY A 1105 -29.61 4.70 -19.69
N ARG A 1106 -28.71 5.57 -19.20
CA ARG A 1106 -28.84 7.04 -19.26
C ARG A 1106 -28.55 7.62 -20.62
#